data_AF-A0A1J5IVC4-F1
#
_entry.id   AF-A0A1J5IVC4-F1
#
_cell.length_a   1.000
_cell.length_b   1.000
_cell.length_c   1.000
_cell.angle_alpha   90.00
_cell.angle_beta   90.00
_cell.angle_gamma   90.00
#
_symmetry.space_group_name_H-M   'P 1'
#
loop_
_entity.id
_entity.type
_entity.pdbx_description
1 polymer ?
#
loop_
_entity_poly.entity_id
_entity_poly.type
_entity_poly.pdbx_seq_one_letter_code
_entity_poly.pdbx_strand_id
1 'polypeptide(L)'
;MATISGISGLVANFDTKGAVDELLGLRKFEISQLTKKQTAETEKQAAFTELNSLLSNFRNQSIAMRDVGTFFAYTANLNSSDAAVPASTLVDVAGDNSVTAGNHSIVVEQLATTARSSSSIAVKDNAGAAITDANAALNFNSGSFVLNGTTINVSAADSLQSIANNINTASTGVSASVIKVSDADFRLVLAADTTGASAFTLTSTDLDAAGPLANLQLGATGQTNAKQVLEAGKDAQVTIDGITITRSTNTIGDAISGLTFTLKQANPLVTVDMSIGVDTNDVQNKVLDFIDSYNAVYTYINDQFKINNDTGSNGILANESILTSLQSSLTSGLLKSVPGLQSDRNSLVRIGIEPNELGMLSINDNLFTNFLNNDASAIRDVFVAQGSSTTPGLQFLTAGTNTISGNYSVNIDQVATKAAVTGMIDVVTTPLASDQTITLTEDGSARQAIVDLLTGDSQSTIISKLNTEFSTVRTESRLFDQMLIDSSTTQAANGATTFENLGGITGETITISGTNRSGSSVQSTFSIIDQNQDTISDLLSAIQSAFNQQVTASIDTSGRIQVQDNNSGDSQLAVTLSSDGALNFGVDSTALTTEGRFAMSLQAVSSGNFVTIEHKYYGAKNGFTISGASIGLGITDSGVTPISGSDIAGTINGETTTGSGQVMVGSAGNADGIGVLYSGAAAAPFSASMAIGIGAAASFDGAMDLFSNPFSGLIQNSIFSSENTYTTISEKITALEIQLEQQRTILTRSFSQMEASMNTLQSTGNFLTAQIDAFNAGNK
;
A
#
# COMPACT_ATOMS: atom_id res chain seq x y z
N MET A 1 -96.30 22.11 -44.97
CA MET A 1 -95.40 20.95 -45.18
C MET A 1 -94.00 21.40 -45.57
N ALA A 2 -93.44 22.36 -44.83
CA ALA A 2 -92.02 22.70 -44.82
C ALA A 2 -91.61 22.68 -43.35
N THR A 3 -90.37 22.28 -43.06
CA THR A 3 -89.72 22.18 -41.72
C THR A 3 -89.93 20.89 -40.90
N ILE A 4 -89.57 19.72 -41.45
CA ILE A 4 -89.08 18.57 -40.63
C ILE A 4 -87.88 17.86 -41.32
N SER A 5 -87.69 18.02 -42.63
CA SER A 5 -86.54 17.45 -43.37
C SER A 5 -85.17 18.03 -42.99
N GLY A 6 -85.12 19.23 -42.37
CA GLY A 6 -83.87 19.90 -42.00
C GLY A 6 -83.09 19.28 -40.85
N ILE A 7 -83.73 18.47 -40.00
CA ILE A 7 -83.08 17.86 -38.82
C ILE A 7 -82.43 16.51 -39.19
N SER A 8 -83.01 15.76 -40.12
CA SER A 8 -82.48 14.46 -40.53
C SER A 8 -81.15 14.55 -41.30
N GLY A 9 -80.86 15.69 -41.95
CA GLY A 9 -79.63 15.90 -42.72
C GLY A 9 -78.40 16.32 -41.90
N LEU A 10 -78.59 16.83 -40.68
CA LEU A 10 -77.50 17.23 -39.76
C LEU A 10 -76.96 16.05 -38.93
N VAL A 11 -77.70 14.95 -38.86
CA VAL A 11 -77.47 13.84 -37.92
C VAL A 11 -76.60 12.71 -38.50
N ALA A 12 -76.54 12.55 -39.83
CA ALA A 12 -75.89 11.39 -40.43
C ALA A 12 -74.34 11.42 -40.44
N ASN A 13 -73.70 12.50 -39.98
CA ASN A 13 -72.24 12.63 -40.06
C ASN A 13 -71.61 13.55 -38.98
N PHE A 14 -72.28 13.76 -37.84
CA PHE A 14 -71.71 14.58 -36.76
C PHE A 14 -70.61 13.79 -36.02
N ASP A 15 -69.35 14.15 -36.25
CA ASP A 15 -68.18 13.55 -35.59
C ASP A 15 -68.10 14.04 -34.13
N THR A 16 -68.86 13.38 -33.26
CA THR A 16 -68.84 13.62 -31.81
C THR A 16 -67.44 13.45 -31.22
N LYS A 17 -66.61 12.57 -31.81
CA LYS A 17 -65.24 12.34 -31.36
C LYS A 17 -64.35 13.54 -31.70
N GLY A 18 -64.43 14.05 -32.92
CA GLY A 18 -63.73 15.26 -33.36
C GLY A 18 -64.10 16.51 -32.55
N ALA A 19 -65.39 16.72 -32.27
CA ALA A 19 -65.86 17.85 -31.47
C ALA A 19 -65.39 17.79 -30.00
N VAL A 20 -65.36 16.60 -29.39
CA VAL A 20 -64.79 16.40 -28.04
C VAL A 20 -63.29 16.67 -28.05
N ASP A 21 -62.56 16.22 -29.07
CA ASP A 21 -61.11 16.42 -29.17
C ASP A 21 -60.71 17.89 -29.39
N GLU A 22 -61.50 18.67 -30.15
CA GLU A 22 -61.32 20.13 -30.30
C GLU A 22 -61.57 20.89 -28.99
N LEU A 23 -62.63 20.55 -28.25
CA LEU A 23 -62.95 21.17 -26.95
C LEU A 23 -61.88 20.93 -25.89
N LEU A 24 -61.16 19.81 -26.00
CA LEU A 24 -60.05 19.45 -25.12
C LEU A 24 -58.67 19.98 -25.60
N GLY A 25 -58.63 20.68 -26.75
CA GLY A 25 -57.39 21.11 -27.41
C GLY A 25 -56.50 22.03 -26.56
N LEU A 26 -57.09 22.96 -25.81
CA LEU A 26 -56.32 23.89 -24.94
C LEU A 26 -55.54 23.15 -23.85
N ARG A 27 -56.15 22.14 -23.23
CA ARG A 27 -55.52 21.32 -22.18
C ARG A 27 -54.43 20.41 -22.74
N LYS A 28 -54.66 19.81 -23.92
CA LYS A 28 -53.63 19.06 -24.64
C LYS A 28 -52.43 19.94 -24.99
N PHE A 29 -52.67 21.19 -25.38
CA PHE A 29 -51.61 22.17 -25.63
C PHE A 29 -50.82 22.51 -24.36
N GLU A 30 -51.50 22.76 -23.24
CA GLU A 30 -50.87 23.01 -21.94
C GLU A 30 -49.98 21.83 -21.50
N ILE A 31 -50.50 20.60 -21.59
CA ILE A 31 -49.74 19.36 -21.32
C ILE A 31 -48.52 19.30 -22.24
N SER A 32 -48.69 19.50 -23.55
CA SER A 32 -47.57 19.48 -24.50
C SER A 32 -46.47 20.49 -24.16
N GLN A 33 -46.84 21.70 -23.73
CA GLN A 33 -45.86 22.71 -23.31
C GLN A 33 -45.17 22.35 -21.99
N LEU A 34 -45.87 21.74 -21.04
CA LEU A 34 -45.28 21.23 -19.81
C LEU A 34 -44.36 20.04 -20.07
N THR A 35 -44.74 19.11 -20.97
CA THR A 35 -43.88 18.00 -21.39
C THR A 35 -42.60 18.51 -22.04
N LYS A 36 -42.66 19.54 -22.89
CA LYS A 36 -41.43 20.17 -23.44
C LYS A 36 -40.53 20.74 -22.34
N LYS A 37 -41.11 21.39 -21.32
CA LYS A 37 -40.34 21.87 -20.16
C LYS A 37 -39.75 20.71 -19.37
N GLN A 38 -40.49 19.63 -19.18
CA GLN A 38 -40.03 18.42 -18.51
C GLN A 38 -38.81 17.82 -19.23
N THR A 39 -38.88 17.68 -20.56
CA THR A 39 -37.75 17.23 -21.39
C THR A 39 -36.54 18.16 -21.26
N ALA A 40 -36.76 19.48 -21.28
CA ALA A 40 -35.68 20.45 -21.09
C ALA A 40 -34.98 20.33 -19.72
N GLU A 41 -35.73 20.05 -18.64
CA GLU A 41 -35.13 19.78 -17.33
C GLU A 41 -34.29 18.48 -17.32
N THR A 42 -34.76 17.42 -17.98
CA THR A 42 -33.97 16.17 -18.11
C THR A 42 -32.70 16.39 -18.93
N GLU A 43 -32.77 17.13 -20.03
CA GLU A 43 -31.59 17.49 -20.84
C GLU A 43 -30.61 18.37 -20.05
N LYS A 44 -31.12 19.31 -19.24
CA LYS A 44 -30.32 20.15 -18.34
C LYS A 44 -29.59 19.31 -17.28
N GLN A 45 -30.26 18.33 -16.67
CA GLN A 45 -29.64 17.40 -15.71
C GLN A 45 -28.53 16.57 -16.35
N ALA A 46 -28.77 16.05 -17.56
CA ALA A 46 -27.77 15.30 -18.32
C ALA A 46 -26.55 16.18 -18.64
N ALA A 47 -26.77 17.43 -19.06
CA ALA A 47 -25.70 18.39 -19.33
C ALA A 47 -24.88 18.72 -18.08
N PHE A 48 -25.53 18.95 -16.93
CA PHE A 48 -24.80 19.17 -15.68
C PHE A 48 -24.02 17.94 -15.21
N THR A 49 -24.55 16.74 -15.42
CA THR A 49 -23.85 15.49 -15.08
C THR A 49 -22.59 15.34 -15.93
N GLU A 50 -22.66 15.65 -17.22
CA GLU A 50 -21.50 15.65 -18.11
C GLU A 50 -20.45 16.68 -17.68
N LEU A 51 -20.87 17.92 -17.40
CA LEU A 51 -19.98 18.95 -16.86
C LEU A 51 -19.31 18.50 -15.56
N ASN A 52 -20.07 17.86 -14.65
CA ASN A 52 -19.54 17.35 -13.39
C ASN A 52 -18.49 16.25 -13.61
N SER A 53 -18.70 15.37 -14.59
CA SER A 53 -17.74 14.34 -14.99
C SER A 53 -16.43 14.96 -15.50
N LEU A 54 -16.53 15.94 -16.40
CA LEU A 54 -15.36 16.66 -16.95
C LEU A 54 -14.58 17.39 -15.84
N LEU A 55 -15.28 18.07 -14.93
CA LEU A 55 -14.66 18.74 -13.78
C LEU A 55 -14.01 17.77 -12.81
N SER A 56 -14.63 16.62 -12.58
CA SER A 56 -14.06 15.57 -11.72
C SER A 56 -12.78 14.99 -12.34
N ASN A 57 -12.75 14.79 -13.66
CA ASN A 57 -11.53 14.36 -14.35
C ASN A 57 -10.42 15.41 -14.23
N PHE A 58 -10.71 16.68 -14.52
CA PHE A 58 -9.73 17.76 -14.38
C PHE A 58 -9.23 17.92 -12.93
N ARG A 59 -10.13 17.76 -11.95
CA ARG A 59 -9.78 17.75 -10.53
C ARG A 59 -8.82 16.60 -10.21
N ASN A 60 -9.06 15.39 -10.71
CA ASN A 60 -8.18 14.24 -10.47
C ASN A 60 -6.78 14.48 -11.05
N GLN A 61 -6.67 15.05 -12.25
CA GLN A 61 -5.37 15.42 -12.83
C GLN A 61 -4.67 16.49 -11.98
N SER A 62 -5.42 17.47 -11.48
CA SER A 62 -4.91 18.50 -10.56
C SER A 62 -4.42 17.91 -9.23
N ILE A 63 -5.12 16.92 -8.67
CA ILE A 63 -4.69 16.22 -7.45
C ILE A 63 -3.38 15.46 -7.70
N ALA A 64 -3.27 14.74 -8.82
CA ALA A 64 -2.06 14.01 -9.20
C ALA A 64 -0.84 14.94 -9.35
N MET A 65 -1.04 16.15 -9.89
CA MET A 65 0.03 17.15 -10.03
C MET A 65 0.37 17.90 -8.73
N ARG A 66 -0.47 17.84 -7.69
CA ARG A 66 -0.21 18.51 -6.42
C ARG A 66 0.79 17.75 -5.54
N ASP A 67 0.91 16.44 -5.71
CA ASP A 67 1.75 15.60 -4.86
C ASP A 67 3.23 15.75 -5.22
N VAL A 68 4.00 16.36 -4.30
CA VAL A 68 5.43 16.60 -4.47
C VAL A 68 6.26 15.32 -4.56
N GLY A 69 5.83 14.25 -3.89
CA GLY A 69 6.55 12.98 -3.82
C GLY A 69 6.37 12.13 -5.07
N THR A 70 5.21 12.20 -5.71
CA THR A 70 4.92 11.44 -6.95
C THR A 70 5.03 12.26 -8.22
N PHE A 71 5.37 13.56 -8.11
CA PHE A 71 5.45 14.43 -9.29
C PHE A 71 6.51 13.95 -10.29
N PHE A 72 7.69 13.56 -9.82
CA PHE A 72 8.77 13.04 -10.67
C PHE A 72 8.82 11.52 -10.64
N ALA A 73 8.75 10.92 -11.81
CA ALA A 73 9.35 9.61 -12.04
C ALA A 73 10.85 9.79 -12.36
N TYR A 74 11.64 8.77 -12.06
CA TYR A 74 13.06 8.73 -12.41
C TYR A 74 13.30 7.61 -13.42
N THR A 75 14.16 7.89 -14.40
CA THR A 75 14.56 6.93 -15.42
C THR A 75 16.08 6.76 -15.42
N ALA A 76 16.52 5.53 -15.62
CA ALA A 76 17.93 5.19 -15.74
C ALA A 76 18.31 5.14 -17.23
N ASN A 77 19.11 6.10 -17.67
CA ASN A 77 19.69 6.10 -19.00
C ASN A 77 21.03 5.35 -18.97
N LEU A 78 21.13 4.28 -19.76
CA LEU A 78 22.32 3.43 -19.82
C LEU A 78 23.08 3.72 -21.12
N ASN A 79 24.33 4.14 -20.98
CA ASN A 79 25.25 4.36 -22.10
C ASN A 79 26.41 3.38 -22.00
N SER A 80 26.78 2.77 -23.12
CA SER A 80 27.92 1.87 -23.18
C SER A 80 29.17 2.63 -23.61
N SER A 81 30.31 2.31 -22.99
CA SER A 81 31.62 2.80 -23.41
C SER A 81 32.06 2.26 -24.78
N ASP A 82 31.40 1.22 -25.29
CA ASP A 82 31.60 0.65 -26.62
C ASP A 82 30.30 0.68 -27.44
N ALA A 83 30.28 1.47 -28.51
CA ALA A 83 29.12 1.61 -29.39
C ALA A 83 28.71 0.30 -30.10
N ALA A 84 29.61 -0.70 -30.20
CA ALA A 84 29.29 -2.00 -30.78
C ALA A 84 28.54 -2.92 -29.80
N VAL A 85 28.55 -2.61 -28.50
CA VAL A 85 27.89 -3.39 -27.45
C VAL A 85 26.89 -2.50 -26.73
N PRO A 86 25.60 -2.50 -27.12
CA PRO A 86 24.57 -1.71 -26.45
C PRO A 86 24.45 -2.08 -24.97
N ALA A 87 24.26 -1.10 -24.09
CA ALA A 87 24.18 -1.35 -22.65
C ALA A 87 23.07 -2.37 -22.28
N SER A 88 21.94 -2.33 -23.00
CA SER A 88 20.80 -3.24 -22.82
C SER A 88 21.08 -4.72 -23.12
N THR A 89 22.20 -5.04 -23.79
CA THR A 89 22.65 -6.44 -23.95
C THR A 89 23.42 -6.95 -22.74
N LEU A 90 23.99 -6.04 -21.93
CA LEU A 90 24.79 -6.36 -20.75
C LEU A 90 23.94 -6.35 -19.48
N VAL A 91 23.16 -5.29 -19.27
CA VAL A 91 22.37 -5.06 -18.06
C VAL A 91 21.11 -4.26 -18.35
N ASP A 92 20.01 -4.63 -17.69
CA ASP A 92 18.83 -3.78 -17.53
C ASP A 92 18.79 -3.23 -16.11
N VAL A 93 18.27 -2.01 -15.95
CA VAL A 93 18.06 -1.39 -14.65
C VAL A 93 16.62 -0.93 -14.53
N ALA A 94 15.98 -1.33 -13.44
CA ALA A 94 14.67 -0.83 -13.04
C ALA A 94 14.83 -0.04 -11.73
N GLY A 95 14.13 1.09 -11.62
CA GLY A 95 14.09 1.91 -10.41
C GLY A 95 12.67 1.98 -9.83
N ASP A 96 12.58 2.18 -8.52
CA ASP A 96 11.34 2.56 -7.85
C ASP A 96 11.32 4.06 -7.47
N ASN A 97 10.26 4.49 -6.77
CA ASN A 97 10.07 5.90 -6.39
C ASN A 97 11.01 6.40 -5.27
N SER A 98 11.86 5.53 -4.70
CA SER A 98 12.84 5.90 -3.68
C SER A 98 14.20 6.29 -4.26
N VAL A 99 14.37 6.10 -5.58
CA VAL A 99 15.61 6.39 -6.30
C VAL A 99 15.88 7.89 -6.32
N THR A 100 17.15 8.25 -6.15
CA THR A 100 17.63 9.63 -6.26
C THR A 100 18.44 9.81 -7.53
N ALA A 101 18.48 11.03 -8.06
CA ALA A 101 19.30 11.34 -9.22
C ALA A 101 20.79 11.14 -8.91
N GLY A 102 21.50 10.54 -9.86
CA GLY A 102 22.89 10.14 -9.66
C GLY A 102 23.48 9.49 -10.90
N ASN A 103 24.81 9.45 -10.95
CA ASN A 103 25.54 8.76 -12.00
C ASN A 103 26.30 7.59 -11.38
N HIS A 104 26.30 6.46 -12.08
CA HIS A 104 26.97 5.24 -11.65
C HIS A 104 27.68 4.57 -12.83
N SER A 105 28.83 3.98 -12.57
CA SER A 105 29.58 3.17 -13.53
C SER A 105 29.39 1.69 -13.21
N ILE A 106 28.96 0.90 -14.18
CA ILE A 106 28.67 -0.53 -14.01
C ILE A 106 29.55 -1.35 -14.96
N VAL A 107 30.21 -2.37 -14.45
CA VAL A 107 30.94 -3.37 -15.25
C VAL A 107 30.43 -4.76 -14.86
N VAL A 108 29.87 -5.49 -15.83
CA VAL A 108 29.43 -6.88 -15.61
C VAL A 108 30.60 -7.81 -15.88
N GLU A 109 31.23 -8.32 -14.82
CA GLU A 109 32.44 -9.15 -14.92
C GLU A 109 32.10 -10.61 -15.17
N GLN A 110 31.07 -11.13 -14.50
CA GLN A 110 30.64 -12.52 -14.58
C GLN A 110 29.15 -12.64 -14.29
N LEU A 111 28.45 -13.54 -14.99
CA LEU A 111 27.08 -13.92 -14.66
C LEU A 111 27.04 -15.08 -13.66
N ALA A 112 26.00 -15.10 -12.85
CA ALA A 112 25.67 -16.26 -12.05
C ALA A 112 25.22 -17.42 -12.97
N THR A 113 25.75 -18.63 -12.73
CA THR A 113 25.39 -19.86 -13.46
C THR A 113 24.81 -20.90 -12.51
N THR A 114 23.98 -21.81 -13.04
CA THR A 114 23.41 -22.91 -12.26
C THR A 114 24.40 -24.07 -12.14
N ALA A 115 24.39 -24.76 -11.00
CA ALA A 115 25.17 -25.97 -10.82
C ALA A 115 24.41 -27.17 -11.39
N ARG A 116 25.12 -28.01 -12.14
CA ARG A 116 24.61 -29.28 -12.70
C ARG A 116 25.57 -30.41 -12.40
N SER A 117 25.05 -31.48 -11.82
CA SER A 117 25.80 -32.71 -11.57
C SER A 117 25.04 -33.91 -12.12
N SER A 118 25.76 -34.97 -12.47
CA SER A 118 25.15 -36.23 -12.88
C SER A 118 25.81 -37.42 -12.20
N SER A 119 25.16 -38.58 -12.28
CA SER A 119 25.82 -39.87 -12.11
C SER A 119 27.09 -39.92 -12.97
N SER A 120 28.21 -40.38 -12.40
CA SER A 120 29.49 -40.38 -13.12
C SER A 120 29.57 -41.41 -14.24
N ILE A 121 28.86 -42.53 -14.07
CA ILE A 121 28.68 -43.59 -15.06
C ILE A 121 27.22 -44.05 -15.06
N ALA A 122 26.90 -45.05 -15.87
CA ALA A 122 25.60 -45.71 -15.85
C ALA A 122 25.20 -46.13 -14.44
N VAL A 123 23.98 -45.77 -14.03
CA VAL A 123 23.39 -46.25 -12.77
C VAL A 123 23.26 -47.78 -12.83
N LYS A 124 23.58 -48.42 -11.71
CA LYS A 124 23.53 -49.87 -11.56
C LYS A 124 22.41 -50.27 -10.60
N ASP A 125 21.88 -51.48 -10.75
CA ASP A 125 21.01 -52.10 -9.75
C ASP A 125 21.82 -52.57 -8.53
N ASN A 126 21.16 -53.13 -7.52
CA ASN A 126 21.83 -53.66 -6.33
C ASN A 126 22.77 -54.85 -6.61
N ALA A 127 22.55 -55.58 -7.71
CA ALA A 127 23.44 -56.66 -8.15
C ALA A 127 24.70 -56.15 -8.87
N GLY A 128 24.79 -54.83 -9.12
CA GLY A 128 25.91 -54.18 -9.79
C GLY A 128 25.85 -54.21 -11.32
N ALA A 129 24.72 -54.63 -11.91
CA ALA A 129 24.48 -54.58 -13.35
C ALA A 129 23.95 -53.20 -13.76
N ALA A 130 24.40 -52.68 -14.91
CA ALA A 130 23.87 -51.43 -15.43
C ALA A 130 22.39 -51.61 -15.81
N ILE A 131 21.56 -50.63 -15.46
CA ILE A 131 20.13 -50.70 -15.74
C ILE A 131 19.85 -50.51 -17.24
N THR A 132 18.82 -51.17 -17.74
CA THR A 132 18.35 -51.08 -19.14
C THR A 132 16.97 -50.45 -19.27
N ASP A 133 16.27 -50.23 -18.15
CA ASP A 133 14.98 -49.54 -18.06
C ASP A 133 14.96 -48.66 -16.79
N ALA A 134 14.73 -47.35 -16.96
CA ALA A 134 14.66 -46.38 -15.87
C ALA A 134 13.43 -46.56 -14.96
N ASN A 135 12.42 -47.34 -15.38
CA ASN A 135 11.20 -47.61 -14.63
C ASN A 135 11.26 -48.94 -13.86
N ALA A 136 12.26 -49.78 -14.11
CA ALA A 136 12.48 -50.99 -13.33
C ALA A 136 12.99 -50.65 -11.92
N ALA A 137 12.55 -51.43 -10.93
CA ALA A 137 13.01 -51.27 -9.55
C ALA A 137 14.53 -51.52 -9.46
N LEU A 138 15.25 -50.62 -8.78
CA LEU A 138 16.70 -50.72 -8.60
C LEU A 138 17.09 -51.76 -7.55
N ASN A 139 16.15 -52.15 -6.68
CA ASN A 139 16.31 -53.16 -5.62
C ASN A 139 17.43 -52.83 -4.62
N PHE A 140 17.73 -51.54 -4.42
CA PHE A 140 18.73 -51.11 -3.44
C PHE A 140 18.35 -51.49 -2.01
N ASN A 141 19.36 -51.60 -1.16
CA ASN A 141 19.14 -51.56 0.28
C ASN A 141 18.62 -50.17 0.64
N SER A 142 17.58 -50.11 1.49
CA SER A 142 16.99 -48.82 1.86
C SER A 142 18.04 -47.88 2.43
N GLY A 143 18.01 -46.63 1.99
CA GLY A 143 18.97 -45.61 2.37
C GLY A 143 18.41 -44.22 2.13
N SER A 144 19.17 -43.20 2.49
CA SER A 144 18.74 -41.82 2.33
C SER A 144 19.89 -40.89 1.98
N PHE A 145 19.57 -39.75 1.39
CA PHE A 145 20.54 -38.68 1.19
C PHE A 145 19.92 -37.32 1.37
N VAL A 146 20.76 -36.33 1.68
CA VAL A 146 20.30 -34.97 1.97
C VAL A 146 20.62 -34.06 0.79
N LEU A 147 19.59 -33.38 0.28
CA LEU A 147 19.67 -32.31 -0.71
C LEU A 147 19.21 -30.99 -0.06
N ASN A 148 20.09 -29.99 0.01
CA ASN A 148 19.80 -28.69 0.63
C ASN A 148 19.11 -28.77 2.01
N GLY A 149 19.50 -29.74 2.84
CA GLY A 149 18.91 -29.98 4.17
C GLY A 149 17.67 -30.88 4.18
N THR A 150 17.08 -31.20 3.03
CA THR A 150 15.93 -32.11 2.91
C THR A 150 16.38 -33.55 2.68
N THR A 151 15.85 -34.48 3.48
CA THR A 151 16.16 -35.91 3.35
C THR A 151 15.30 -36.55 2.27
N ILE A 152 15.95 -37.20 1.30
CA ILE A 152 15.33 -38.03 0.27
C ILE A 152 15.56 -39.49 0.63
N ASN A 153 14.47 -40.21 0.83
CA ASN A 153 14.50 -41.64 1.11
C ASN A 153 14.43 -42.43 -0.19
N VAL A 154 15.22 -43.49 -0.29
CA VAL A 154 15.22 -44.43 -1.40
C VAL A 154 14.88 -45.82 -0.88
N SER A 155 13.80 -46.39 -1.39
CA SER A 155 13.30 -47.73 -1.05
C SER A 155 13.78 -48.77 -2.06
N ALA A 156 13.69 -50.06 -1.71
CA ALA A 156 14.04 -51.14 -2.63
C ALA A 156 13.14 -51.20 -3.88
N ALA A 157 11.89 -50.73 -3.76
CA ALA A 157 10.93 -50.72 -4.87
C ALA A 157 11.14 -49.55 -5.84
N ASP A 158 11.99 -48.58 -5.47
CA ASP A 158 12.16 -47.36 -6.25
C ASP A 158 12.93 -47.64 -7.54
N SER A 159 12.41 -47.13 -8.65
CA SER A 159 13.10 -47.02 -9.94
C SER A 159 13.87 -45.71 -10.05
N LEU A 160 14.80 -45.61 -10.99
CA LEU A 160 15.55 -44.37 -11.21
C LEU A 160 14.62 -43.19 -11.55
N GLN A 161 13.55 -43.46 -12.31
CA GLN A 161 12.53 -42.47 -12.61
C GLN A 161 11.74 -42.05 -11.36
N SER A 162 11.40 -42.99 -10.48
CA SER A 162 10.72 -42.66 -9.22
C SER A 162 11.59 -41.83 -8.28
N ILE A 163 12.91 -42.08 -8.23
CA ILE A 163 13.85 -41.26 -7.46
C ILE A 163 13.92 -39.84 -8.02
N ALA A 164 14.01 -39.67 -9.35
CA ALA A 164 13.97 -38.35 -9.97
C ALA A 164 12.65 -37.61 -9.64
N ASN A 165 11.52 -38.31 -9.69
CA ASN A 165 10.23 -37.74 -9.32
C ASN A 165 10.18 -37.36 -7.83
N ASN A 166 10.69 -38.21 -6.93
CA ASN A 166 10.74 -37.93 -5.49
C ASN A 166 11.60 -36.69 -5.17
N ILE A 167 12.70 -36.47 -5.90
CA ILE A 167 13.50 -35.24 -5.76
C ILE A 167 12.70 -34.02 -6.21
N ASN A 168 12.02 -34.11 -7.36
CA ASN A 168 11.21 -33.02 -7.92
C ASN A 168 9.99 -32.68 -7.04
N THR A 169 9.39 -33.66 -6.36
CA THR A 169 8.26 -33.45 -5.45
C THR A 169 8.67 -32.95 -4.07
N ALA A 170 9.92 -33.20 -3.66
CA ALA A 170 10.45 -32.77 -2.36
C ALA A 170 10.81 -31.27 -2.30
N SER A 171 10.66 -30.52 -3.40
CA SER A 171 10.88 -29.05 -3.47
C SER A 171 12.19 -28.58 -2.84
N THR A 172 13.28 -29.30 -3.10
CA THR A 172 14.60 -29.06 -2.48
C THR A 172 15.38 -27.89 -3.09
N GLY A 173 14.82 -27.19 -4.08
CA GLY A 173 15.53 -26.22 -4.93
C GLY A 173 16.46 -26.88 -5.96
N VAL A 174 16.31 -28.19 -6.18
CA VAL A 174 17.05 -29.00 -7.16
C VAL A 174 16.05 -29.79 -7.99
N SER A 175 16.14 -29.65 -9.31
CA SER A 175 15.42 -30.46 -10.28
C SER A 175 16.23 -31.67 -10.71
N ALA A 176 15.59 -32.83 -10.76
CA ALA A 176 16.16 -34.09 -11.20
C ALA A 176 15.55 -34.57 -12.54
N SER A 177 16.38 -35.14 -13.40
CA SER A 177 15.97 -35.75 -14.67
C SER A 177 16.79 -37.01 -14.97
N VAL A 178 16.22 -37.94 -15.75
CA VAL A 178 16.90 -39.14 -16.19
C VAL A 178 17.28 -39.00 -17.67
N ILE A 179 18.55 -39.22 -17.99
CA ILE A 179 19.06 -39.20 -19.37
C ILE A 179 19.48 -40.61 -19.79
N LYS A 180 18.95 -41.09 -20.92
CA LYS A 180 19.42 -42.30 -21.60
C LYS A 180 20.55 -41.94 -22.57
N VAL A 181 21.78 -42.31 -22.22
CA VAL A 181 22.98 -42.10 -23.05
C VAL A 181 23.12 -43.24 -24.09
N SER A 182 22.80 -44.48 -23.70
CA SER A 182 22.75 -45.66 -24.59
C SER A 182 21.82 -46.73 -23.99
N ASP A 183 21.72 -47.92 -24.60
CA ASP A 183 20.80 -48.98 -24.16
C ASP A 183 21.07 -49.53 -22.75
N ALA A 184 22.28 -49.36 -22.22
CA ALA A 184 22.65 -49.74 -20.85
C ALA A 184 23.38 -48.59 -20.11
N ASP A 185 23.09 -47.34 -20.46
CA ASP A 185 23.62 -46.16 -19.77
C ASP A 185 22.50 -45.15 -19.52
N PHE A 186 21.93 -45.22 -18.31
CA PHE A 186 21.00 -44.23 -17.77
C PHE A 186 21.68 -43.46 -16.64
N ARG A 187 21.52 -42.14 -16.64
CA ARG A 187 22.13 -41.24 -15.64
C ARG A 187 21.07 -40.37 -15.00
N LEU A 188 21.18 -40.20 -13.69
CA LEU A 188 20.44 -39.18 -12.97
C LEU A 188 21.20 -37.86 -13.09
N VAL A 189 20.52 -36.81 -13.52
CA VAL A 189 21.06 -35.45 -13.61
C VAL A 189 20.30 -34.57 -12.63
N LEU A 190 21.06 -33.89 -11.79
CA LEU A 190 20.60 -32.92 -10.80
C LEU A 190 21.01 -31.53 -11.29
N ALA A 191 20.07 -30.60 -11.34
CA ALA A 191 20.29 -29.20 -11.67
C ALA A 191 19.68 -28.33 -10.57
N ALA A 192 20.41 -27.33 -10.08
CA ALA A 192 19.83 -26.34 -9.18
C ALA A 192 18.80 -25.48 -9.92
N ASP A 193 17.71 -25.17 -9.22
CA ASP A 193 16.67 -24.26 -9.71
C ASP A 193 17.14 -22.79 -9.66
N THR A 194 18.17 -22.51 -8.86
CA THR A 194 18.81 -21.19 -8.74
C THR A 194 20.25 -21.21 -9.23
N THR A 195 20.75 -20.03 -9.64
CA THR A 195 22.16 -19.82 -9.93
C THR A 195 22.99 -19.62 -8.64
N GLY A 196 24.32 -19.60 -8.76
CA GLY A 196 25.23 -19.23 -7.67
C GLY A 196 26.30 -20.29 -7.39
N ALA A 197 27.37 -19.90 -6.71
CA ALA A 197 28.48 -20.79 -6.35
C ALA A 197 28.05 -21.90 -5.38
N SER A 198 27.04 -21.62 -4.54
CA SER A 198 26.46 -22.57 -3.58
C SER A 198 25.07 -23.05 -4.01
N ALA A 199 24.86 -23.30 -5.30
CA ALA A 199 23.52 -23.55 -5.85
C ALA A 199 22.81 -24.78 -5.25
N PHE A 200 23.53 -25.87 -4.92
CA PHE A 200 22.99 -26.92 -4.06
C PHE A 200 24.07 -27.77 -3.37
N THR A 201 23.72 -28.34 -2.22
CA THR A 201 24.55 -29.30 -1.48
C THR A 201 23.94 -30.70 -1.54
N LEU A 202 24.76 -31.69 -1.86
CA LEU A 202 24.41 -33.11 -1.79
C LEU A 202 25.33 -33.79 -0.77
N THR A 203 24.76 -34.27 0.33
CA THR A 203 25.50 -34.90 1.42
C THR A 203 24.84 -36.20 1.83
N SER A 204 25.60 -37.31 1.77
CA SER A 204 25.21 -38.58 2.39
C SER A 204 26.37 -39.57 2.36
N THR A 205 26.57 -40.29 3.45
CA THR A 205 27.45 -41.48 3.48
C THR A 205 26.85 -42.65 2.71
N ASP A 206 25.53 -42.66 2.48
CA ASP A 206 24.86 -43.74 1.74
C ASP A 206 25.15 -43.70 0.24
N LEU A 207 25.47 -42.52 -0.29
CA LEU A 207 25.85 -42.33 -1.70
C LEU A 207 27.32 -42.66 -1.98
N ASP A 208 28.15 -42.75 -0.94
CA ASP A 208 29.58 -43.03 -1.08
C ASP A 208 29.84 -44.49 -1.45
N ALA A 209 31.06 -44.81 -1.90
CA ALA A 209 31.39 -46.11 -2.49
C ALA A 209 31.10 -47.36 -1.61
N ALA A 210 30.94 -47.20 -0.30
CA ALA A 210 30.60 -48.26 0.64
C ALA A 210 29.14 -48.21 1.16
N GLY A 211 28.36 -47.21 0.74
CA GLY A 211 26.99 -46.98 1.19
C GLY A 211 25.95 -47.79 0.40
N PRO A 212 24.73 -47.97 0.95
CA PRO A 212 23.66 -48.73 0.31
C PRO A 212 23.17 -48.16 -1.03
N LEU A 213 23.45 -46.88 -1.32
CA LEU A 213 23.05 -46.19 -2.55
C LEU A 213 24.25 -45.90 -3.48
N ALA A 214 25.40 -46.51 -3.25
CA ALA A 214 26.63 -46.29 -4.02
C ALA A 214 26.43 -46.45 -5.55
N ASN A 215 25.51 -47.33 -5.94
CA ASN A 215 25.22 -47.65 -7.33
C ASN A 215 24.43 -46.57 -8.09
N LEU A 216 23.96 -45.51 -7.40
CA LEU A 216 23.49 -44.27 -8.04
C LEU A 216 24.63 -43.44 -8.66
N GLN A 217 25.89 -43.73 -8.31
CA GLN A 217 27.09 -43.08 -8.85
C GLN A 217 27.14 -41.57 -8.56
N LEU A 218 26.66 -41.18 -7.39
CA LEU A 218 26.56 -39.78 -6.93
C LEU A 218 27.42 -39.49 -5.68
N GLY A 219 28.47 -40.29 -5.45
CA GLY A 219 29.31 -40.19 -4.25
C GLY A 219 30.04 -38.84 -4.11
N ALA A 220 30.60 -38.61 -2.93
CA ALA A 220 31.38 -37.42 -2.64
C ALA A 220 32.68 -37.34 -3.48
N THR A 221 33.24 -36.15 -3.61
CA THR A 221 34.51 -35.92 -4.31
C THR A 221 35.62 -36.77 -3.69
N GLY A 222 36.38 -37.49 -4.52
CA GLY A 222 37.46 -38.38 -4.08
C GLY A 222 37.06 -39.86 -3.96
N GLN A 223 35.76 -40.18 -4.03
CA GLN A 223 35.27 -41.56 -4.07
C GLN A 223 35.36 -42.15 -5.49
N THR A 224 35.41 -43.47 -5.60
CA THR A 224 35.43 -44.18 -6.89
C THR A 224 34.13 -44.01 -7.69
N ASN A 225 33.02 -43.78 -7.00
CA ASN A 225 31.69 -43.51 -7.55
C ASN A 225 31.30 -42.02 -7.44
N ALA A 226 32.29 -41.12 -7.32
CA ALA A 226 32.05 -39.68 -7.18
C ALA A 226 31.16 -39.16 -8.32
N LYS A 227 30.22 -38.26 -8.01
CA LYS A 227 29.37 -37.61 -9.03
C LYS A 227 30.21 -36.88 -10.08
N GLN A 228 29.69 -36.76 -11.30
CA GLN A 228 30.27 -35.92 -12.35
C GLN A 228 29.68 -34.51 -12.27
N VAL A 229 30.53 -33.50 -12.09
CA VAL A 229 30.11 -32.10 -12.20
C VAL A 229 30.08 -31.72 -13.67
N LEU A 230 28.88 -31.47 -14.22
CA LEU A 230 28.69 -31.05 -15.61
C LEU A 230 28.91 -29.54 -15.76
N GLU A 231 28.43 -28.78 -14.78
CA GLU A 231 28.58 -27.33 -14.72
C GLU A 231 28.69 -26.92 -13.25
N ALA A 232 29.73 -26.18 -12.91
CA ALA A 232 29.84 -25.59 -11.58
C ALA A 232 28.99 -24.32 -11.55
N GLY A 233 28.16 -24.19 -10.53
CA GLY A 233 27.48 -22.93 -10.26
C GLY A 233 28.52 -21.84 -9.94
N LYS A 234 28.25 -20.63 -10.38
CA LYS A 234 29.09 -19.45 -10.12
C LYS A 234 28.19 -18.31 -9.67
N ASP A 235 28.74 -17.43 -8.84
CA ASP A 235 28.08 -16.18 -8.47
C ASP A 235 28.26 -15.13 -9.58
N ALA A 236 27.29 -14.24 -9.70
CA ALA A 236 27.42 -13.02 -10.48
C ALA A 236 28.46 -12.12 -9.81
N GLN A 237 29.28 -11.47 -10.62
CA GLN A 237 30.27 -10.49 -10.19
C GLN A 237 30.07 -9.23 -11.01
N VAL A 238 29.81 -8.11 -10.32
CA VAL A 238 29.56 -6.81 -10.92
C VAL A 238 30.37 -5.77 -10.15
N THR A 239 30.98 -4.85 -10.88
CA THR A 239 31.64 -3.69 -10.28
C THR A 239 30.76 -2.45 -10.48
N ILE A 240 30.35 -1.83 -9.38
CA ILE A 240 29.54 -0.60 -9.36
C ILE A 240 30.39 0.49 -8.70
N ASP A 241 30.66 1.58 -9.42
CA ASP A 241 31.51 2.69 -8.95
C ASP A 241 32.89 2.27 -8.42
N GLY A 242 33.45 1.22 -9.04
CA GLY A 242 34.74 0.64 -8.63
C GLY A 242 34.66 -0.33 -7.45
N ILE A 243 33.47 -0.59 -6.90
CA ILE A 243 33.24 -1.57 -5.85
C ILE A 243 32.71 -2.86 -6.47
N THR A 244 33.48 -3.93 -6.34
CA THR A 244 33.08 -5.27 -6.82
C THR A 244 32.17 -5.95 -5.80
N ILE A 245 30.98 -6.34 -6.24
CA ILE A 245 29.98 -7.07 -5.46
C ILE A 245 29.74 -8.45 -6.07
N THR A 246 29.37 -9.41 -5.21
CA THR A 246 29.03 -10.78 -5.62
C THR A 246 27.62 -11.15 -5.18
N ARG A 247 26.86 -11.81 -6.04
CA ARG A 247 25.48 -12.28 -5.76
C ARG A 247 25.24 -13.66 -6.35
N SER A 248 24.39 -14.45 -5.70
CA SER A 248 24.01 -15.78 -6.19
C SER A 248 23.11 -15.72 -7.42
N THR A 249 22.44 -14.60 -7.69
CA THR A 249 21.49 -14.41 -8.80
C THR A 249 21.96 -13.33 -9.77
N ASN A 250 21.45 -13.39 -11.02
CA ASN A 250 21.63 -12.34 -12.02
C ASN A 250 20.67 -11.15 -11.83
N THR A 251 19.87 -11.15 -10.76
CA THR A 251 18.95 -10.05 -10.42
C THR A 251 19.36 -9.51 -9.06
N ILE A 252 19.87 -8.28 -9.04
CA ILE A 252 20.48 -7.64 -7.88
C ILE A 252 19.61 -6.44 -7.49
N GLY A 253 18.82 -6.57 -6.42
CA GLY A 253 17.93 -5.51 -5.92
C GLY A 253 18.41 -4.81 -4.65
N ASP A 254 19.56 -5.21 -4.11
CA ASP A 254 20.05 -4.81 -2.79
C ASP A 254 21.39 -4.05 -2.84
N ALA A 255 21.91 -3.78 -4.04
CA ALA A 255 23.19 -3.09 -4.22
C ALA A 255 23.08 -1.57 -4.05
N ILE A 256 22.07 -0.96 -4.66
CA ILE A 256 21.73 0.45 -4.52
C ILE A 256 20.25 0.53 -4.16
N SER A 257 19.92 1.28 -3.11
CA SER A 257 18.54 1.41 -2.65
C SER A 257 17.63 1.92 -3.77
N GLY A 258 16.52 1.23 -3.99
CA GLY A 258 15.53 1.55 -5.02
C GLY A 258 15.88 1.08 -6.43
N LEU A 259 17.05 0.47 -6.66
CA LEU A 259 17.48 -0.03 -7.97
C LEU A 259 17.54 -1.55 -8.01
N THR A 260 17.03 -2.12 -9.10
CA THR A 260 17.17 -3.54 -9.45
C THR A 260 17.93 -3.68 -10.75
N PHE A 261 19.09 -4.33 -10.71
CA PHE A 261 19.91 -4.67 -11.85
C PHE A 261 19.58 -6.08 -12.32
N THR A 262 19.33 -6.26 -13.62
CA THR A 262 19.19 -7.58 -14.24
C THR A 262 20.31 -7.78 -15.24
N LEU A 263 21.25 -8.66 -14.89
CA LEU A 263 22.45 -8.96 -15.68
C LEU A 263 22.10 -9.94 -16.80
N LYS A 264 22.52 -9.62 -18.02
CA LYS A 264 22.21 -10.40 -19.22
C LYS A 264 23.45 -10.99 -19.87
N GLN A 265 24.57 -10.27 -19.85
CA GLN A 265 25.82 -10.70 -20.45
C GLN A 265 27.02 -10.09 -19.70
N ALA A 266 28.08 -10.89 -19.54
CA ALA A 266 29.33 -10.44 -18.97
C ALA A 266 30.27 -9.90 -20.07
N ASN A 267 30.83 -8.72 -19.83
CA ASN A 267 31.91 -8.15 -20.63
C ASN A 267 32.78 -7.22 -19.75
N PRO A 268 33.91 -7.72 -19.23
CA PRO A 268 34.75 -6.96 -18.30
C PRO A 268 35.52 -5.80 -18.95
N LEU A 269 35.46 -5.65 -20.29
CA LEU A 269 36.14 -4.58 -21.02
C LEU A 269 35.21 -3.39 -21.32
N VAL A 270 33.91 -3.54 -21.10
CA VAL A 270 32.91 -2.51 -21.39
C VAL A 270 32.34 -1.97 -20.09
N THR A 271 32.37 -0.65 -19.95
CA THR A 271 31.74 0.07 -18.85
C THR A 271 30.38 0.59 -19.32
N VAL A 272 29.36 0.37 -18.50
CA VAL A 272 28.03 0.93 -18.69
C VAL A 272 27.89 2.12 -17.75
N ASP A 273 27.87 3.31 -18.33
CA ASP A 273 27.59 4.56 -17.63
C ASP A 273 26.07 4.72 -17.48
N MET A 274 25.60 4.59 -16.26
CA MET A 274 24.20 4.81 -15.89
C MET A 274 24.02 6.24 -15.37
N SER A 275 23.10 6.99 -15.97
CA SER A 275 22.66 8.28 -15.46
C SER A 275 21.18 8.21 -15.08
N ILE A 276 20.91 8.45 -13.80
CA ILE A 276 19.58 8.49 -13.24
C ILE A 276 19.14 9.95 -13.18
N GLY A 277 18.08 10.26 -13.91
CA GLY A 277 17.51 11.59 -13.99
C GLY A 277 15.99 11.56 -13.94
N VAL A 278 15.38 12.75 -13.85
CA VAL A 278 13.93 12.90 -13.98
C VAL A 278 13.50 12.39 -15.36
N ASP A 279 12.45 11.59 -15.40
CA ASP A 279 11.82 11.20 -16.66
C ASP A 279 11.07 12.40 -17.25
N THR A 280 11.74 13.07 -18.19
CA THR A 280 11.21 14.27 -18.85
C THR A 280 9.97 13.97 -19.69
N ASN A 281 9.83 12.75 -20.22
CA ASN A 281 8.63 12.36 -20.97
C ASN A 281 7.44 12.18 -20.03
N ASP A 282 7.64 11.59 -18.85
CA ASP A 282 6.59 11.47 -17.83
C ASP A 282 6.10 12.85 -17.37
N VAL A 283 7.02 13.78 -17.09
CA VAL A 283 6.68 15.16 -16.72
C VAL A 283 5.89 15.85 -17.83
N GLN A 284 6.32 15.72 -19.09
CA GLN A 284 5.61 16.30 -20.23
C GLN A 284 4.21 15.70 -20.38
N ASN A 285 4.05 14.38 -20.26
CA ASN A 285 2.76 13.71 -20.37
C ASN A 285 1.81 14.14 -19.24
N LYS A 286 2.29 14.23 -18.00
CA LYS A 286 1.48 14.74 -16.87
C LYS A 286 0.96 16.16 -17.11
N VAL A 287 1.82 17.04 -17.66
CA VAL A 287 1.41 18.41 -18.01
C VAL A 287 0.41 18.40 -19.17
N LEU A 288 0.58 17.54 -20.17
CA LEU A 288 -0.38 17.38 -21.27
C LEU A 288 -1.74 16.88 -20.79
N ASP A 289 -1.79 15.84 -19.94
CA ASP A 289 -3.03 15.31 -19.38
C ASP A 289 -3.81 16.37 -18.58
N PHE A 290 -3.09 17.21 -17.84
CA PHE A 290 -3.66 18.37 -17.15
C PHE A 290 -4.21 19.41 -18.14
N ILE A 291 -3.46 19.74 -19.19
CA ILE A 291 -3.89 20.69 -20.23
C ILE A 291 -5.13 20.16 -20.97
N ASP A 292 -5.15 18.87 -21.32
CA ASP A 292 -6.24 18.25 -22.06
C ASP A 292 -7.53 18.18 -21.24
N SER A 293 -7.43 17.81 -19.96
CA SER A 293 -8.59 17.81 -19.06
C SER A 293 -9.13 19.22 -18.78
N TYR A 294 -8.26 20.23 -18.62
CA TYR A 294 -8.66 21.64 -18.58
C TYR A 294 -9.37 22.06 -19.88
N ASN A 295 -8.78 21.74 -21.03
CA ASN A 295 -9.28 22.12 -22.34
C ASN A 295 -10.62 21.44 -22.65
N ALA A 296 -10.86 20.23 -22.18
CA ALA A 296 -12.13 19.53 -22.31
C ALA A 296 -13.26 20.27 -21.57
N VAL A 297 -13.01 20.71 -20.32
CA VAL A 297 -13.95 21.54 -19.56
C VAL A 297 -14.23 22.85 -20.31
N TYR A 298 -13.19 23.54 -20.75
CA TYR A 298 -13.33 24.83 -21.42
C TYR A 298 -14.08 24.70 -22.76
N THR A 299 -13.80 23.64 -23.52
CA THR A 299 -14.49 23.32 -24.78
C THR A 299 -15.98 23.10 -24.53
N TYR A 300 -16.32 22.28 -23.54
CA TYR A 300 -17.71 22.03 -23.17
C TYR A 300 -18.45 23.32 -22.82
N ILE A 301 -17.84 24.18 -22.00
CA ILE A 301 -18.46 25.45 -21.62
C ILE A 301 -18.66 26.36 -22.85
N ASN A 302 -17.64 26.50 -23.71
CA ASN A 302 -17.74 27.31 -24.91
C ASN A 302 -18.82 26.81 -25.86
N ASP A 303 -18.97 25.50 -25.99
CA ASP A 303 -20.00 24.88 -26.83
C ASP A 303 -21.42 25.19 -26.33
N GLN A 304 -21.61 25.41 -25.03
CA GLN A 304 -22.90 25.88 -24.50
C GLN A 304 -23.25 27.29 -24.99
N PHE A 305 -22.26 28.16 -25.20
CA PHE A 305 -22.48 29.54 -25.63
C PHE A 305 -22.55 29.72 -27.16
N LYS A 306 -22.22 28.69 -27.95
CA LYS A 306 -22.33 28.74 -29.41
C LYS A 306 -23.80 28.72 -29.84
N ILE A 307 -24.17 29.62 -30.76
CA ILE A 307 -25.48 29.61 -31.41
C ILE A 307 -25.46 28.56 -32.52
N ASN A 308 -26.37 27.60 -32.48
CA ASN A 308 -26.58 26.68 -33.59
C ASN A 308 -27.31 27.42 -34.73
N ASN A 309 -26.69 27.50 -35.90
CA ASN A 309 -27.23 28.22 -37.06
C ASN A 309 -28.49 27.59 -37.66
N ASP A 310 -28.71 26.28 -37.45
CA ASP A 310 -29.86 25.56 -37.98
C ASP A 310 -31.09 25.71 -37.08
N THR A 311 -30.88 25.80 -35.76
CA THR A 311 -31.97 25.89 -34.76
C THR A 311 -32.14 27.27 -34.13
N GLY A 312 -31.21 28.20 -34.38
CA GLY A 312 -31.17 29.55 -33.80
C GLY A 312 -31.06 29.57 -32.27
N SER A 313 -30.65 28.45 -31.65
CA SER A 313 -30.65 28.25 -30.20
C SER A 313 -29.24 28.03 -29.66
N ASN A 314 -29.01 28.44 -28.41
CA ASN A 314 -27.76 28.17 -27.68
C ASN A 314 -27.82 26.78 -27.01
N GLY A 315 -26.71 26.32 -26.42
CA GLY A 315 -26.71 25.13 -25.58
C GLY A 315 -27.66 25.24 -24.37
N ILE A 316 -28.12 24.10 -23.86
CA ILE A 316 -29.13 24.02 -22.80
C ILE A 316 -28.72 24.75 -21.51
N LEU A 317 -27.41 24.86 -21.25
CA LEU A 317 -26.86 25.52 -20.06
C LEU A 317 -26.45 26.99 -20.28
N ALA A 318 -26.64 27.56 -21.48
CA ALA A 318 -26.13 28.89 -21.83
C ALA A 318 -26.61 30.03 -20.91
N ASN A 319 -27.78 29.86 -20.28
CA ASN A 319 -28.37 30.86 -19.38
C ASN A 319 -28.03 30.60 -17.90
N GLU A 320 -27.25 29.58 -17.59
CA GLU A 320 -26.88 29.22 -16.22
C GLU A 320 -25.70 30.07 -15.75
N SER A 321 -25.88 30.80 -14.65
CA SER A 321 -24.83 31.65 -14.04
C SER A 321 -23.61 30.87 -13.53
N ILE A 322 -23.77 29.56 -13.34
CA ILE A 322 -22.68 28.68 -12.91
C ILE A 322 -21.60 28.54 -13.99
N LEU A 323 -21.95 28.60 -15.28
CA LEU A 323 -20.96 28.50 -16.36
C LEU A 323 -20.04 29.72 -16.40
N THR A 324 -20.59 30.93 -16.26
CA THR A 324 -19.80 32.16 -16.24
C THR A 324 -18.96 32.26 -14.97
N SER A 325 -19.50 31.80 -13.83
CA SER A 325 -18.75 31.70 -12.57
C SER A 325 -17.58 30.72 -12.69
N LEU A 326 -17.80 29.58 -13.34
CA LEU A 326 -16.77 28.57 -13.59
C LEU A 326 -15.68 29.11 -14.54
N GLN A 327 -16.04 29.76 -15.64
CA GLN A 327 -15.08 30.42 -16.54
C GLN A 327 -14.23 31.46 -15.80
N SER A 328 -14.85 32.32 -14.98
CA SER A 328 -14.12 33.31 -14.20
C SER A 328 -13.16 32.65 -13.21
N SER A 329 -13.57 31.55 -12.58
CA SER A 329 -12.73 30.80 -11.64
C SER A 329 -11.51 30.20 -12.35
N LEU A 330 -11.72 29.53 -13.49
CA LEU A 330 -10.65 28.93 -14.30
C LEU A 330 -9.63 29.97 -14.78
N THR A 331 -10.10 31.07 -15.37
CA THR A 331 -9.23 32.15 -15.88
C THR A 331 -8.46 32.84 -14.75
N SER A 332 -9.09 33.01 -13.58
CA SER A 332 -8.41 33.60 -12.41
C SER A 332 -7.29 32.70 -11.86
N GLY A 333 -7.44 31.37 -11.96
CA GLY A 333 -6.42 30.40 -11.53
C GLY A 333 -5.16 30.48 -12.38
N LEU A 334 -5.32 30.63 -13.71
CA LEU A 334 -4.21 30.63 -14.67
C LEU A 334 -3.24 31.81 -14.50
N LEU A 335 -3.76 32.99 -14.17
CA LEU A 335 -2.98 34.24 -14.11
C LEU A 335 -2.33 34.48 -12.74
N LYS A 336 -2.56 33.60 -11.75
CA LYS A 336 -1.97 33.75 -10.42
C LYS A 336 -0.48 33.42 -10.46
N SER A 337 0.33 34.34 -9.95
CA SER A 337 1.70 34.02 -9.57
C SER A 337 1.71 33.28 -8.23
N VAL A 338 2.58 32.28 -8.12
CA VAL A 338 2.82 31.49 -6.90
C VAL A 338 3.87 32.22 -6.05
N PRO A 339 3.53 32.75 -4.87
CA PRO A 339 4.49 33.35 -3.95
C PRO A 339 5.59 32.36 -3.53
N GLY A 340 6.80 32.87 -3.26
CA GLY A 340 7.95 32.04 -2.88
C GLY A 340 8.80 31.56 -4.06
N LEU A 341 8.28 31.61 -5.29
CA LEU A 341 9.04 31.30 -6.50
C LEU A 341 9.78 32.52 -7.08
N GLN A 342 10.86 32.25 -7.80
CA GLN A 342 11.58 33.27 -8.56
C GLN A 342 10.69 33.87 -9.65
N SER A 343 10.79 35.19 -9.88
CA SER A 343 9.87 35.94 -10.74
C SER A 343 9.86 35.51 -12.22
N ASP A 344 10.89 34.81 -12.66
CA ASP A 344 11.02 34.26 -14.02
C ASP A 344 10.32 32.90 -14.20
N ARG A 345 9.89 32.24 -13.12
CA ARG A 345 9.28 30.89 -13.11
C ARG A 345 8.12 30.74 -12.12
N ASN A 346 7.45 31.85 -11.79
CA ASN A 346 6.42 31.87 -10.74
C ASN A 346 4.98 31.69 -11.23
N SER A 347 4.74 31.32 -12.49
CA SER A 347 3.38 31.05 -13.01
C SER A 347 3.41 30.09 -14.19
N LEU A 348 2.24 29.50 -14.52
CA LEU A 348 2.09 28.56 -15.64
C LEU A 348 2.59 29.17 -16.96
N VAL A 349 2.24 30.43 -17.23
CA VAL A 349 2.68 31.15 -18.43
C VAL A 349 4.21 31.31 -18.47
N ARG A 350 4.85 31.51 -17.31
CA ARG A 350 6.31 31.70 -17.23
C ARG A 350 7.09 30.42 -17.50
N ILE A 351 6.52 29.26 -17.20
CA ILE A 351 7.11 27.95 -17.51
C ILE A 351 6.71 27.41 -18.90
N GLY A 352 6.00 28.22 -19.70
CA GLY A 352 5.64 27.88 -21.09
C GLY A 352 4.27 27.23 -21.27
N ILE A 353 3.34 27.35 -20.31
CA ILE A 353 1.94 26.91 -20.48
C ILE A 353 1.07 28.14 -20.72
N GLU A 354 0.67 28.36 -21.97
CA GLU A 354 0.08 29.61 -22.44
C GLU A 354 -1.40 29.44 -22.84
N PRO A 355 -2.29 30.37 -22.43
CA PRO A 355 -3.65 30.42 -22.96
C PRO A 355 -3.67 31.01 -24.37
N ASN A 356 -4.51 30.45 -25.24
CA ASN A 356 -4.86 31.05 -26.53
C ASN A 356 -5.99 32.10 -26.40
N GLU A 357 -6.41 32.68 -27.54
CA GLU A 357 -7.51 33.67 -27.60
C GLU A 357 -8.85 33.14 -27.06
N LEU A 358 -9.02 31.82 -27.08
CA LEU A 358 -10.20 31.14 -26.56
C LEU A 358 -10.03 30.71 -25.10
N GLY A 359 -8.92 31.01 -24.42
CA GLY A 359 -8.68 30.61 -23.02
C GLY A 359 -8.27 29.15 -22.82
N MET A 360 -8.04 28.41 -23.91
CA MET A 360 -7.52 27.04 -23.89
C MET A 360 -6.00 27.05 -23.74
N LEU A 361 -5.45 26.09 -23.00
CA LEU A 361 -4.01 25.99 -22.73
C LEU A 361 -3.27 25.24 -23.82
N SER A 362 -2.02 25.63 -24.04
CA SER A 362 -1.06 24.99 -24.94
C SER A 362 0.36 25.12 -24.40
N ILE A 363 1.26 24.24 -24.85
CA ILE A 363 2.66 24.28 -24.48
C ILE A 363 3.44 25.12 -25.50
N ASN A 364 4.23 26.06 -25.00
CA ASN A 364 5.29 26.72 -25.74
C ASN A 364 6.55 25.85 -25.67
N ASP A 365 6.78 25.04 -26.70
CA ASP A 365 7.84 24.03 -26.73
C ASP A 365 9.23 24.59 -26.41
N ASN A 366 9.55 25.81 -26.86
CA ASN A 366 10.86 26.41 -26.62
C ASN A 366 11.11 26.74 -25.14
N LEU A 367 10.11 27.31 -24.47
CA LEU A 367 10.22 27.67 -23.05
C LEU A 367 10.11 26.43 -22.16
N PHE A 368 9.12 25.57 -22.43
CA PHE A 368 8.84 24.39 -21.63
C PHE A 368 9.99 23.39 -21.70
N THR A 369 10.51 23.09 -22.90
CA THR A 369 11.64 22.16 -23.07
C THR A 369 12.93 22.68 -22.42
N ASN A 370 13.11 24.01 -22.33
CA ASN A 370 14.25 24.58 -21.63
C ASN A 370 14.20 24.28 -20.13
N PHE A 371 13.06 24.53 -19.48
CA PHE A 371 12.87 24.16 -18.07
C PHE A 371 12.94 22.65 -17.89
N LEU A 372 12.30 21.87 -18.75
CA LEU A 372 12.29 20.41 -18.66
C LEU A 372 13.70 19.80 -18.64
N ASN A 373 14.62 20.33 -19.44
CA ASN A 373 15.99 19.81 -19.55
C ASN A 373 16.97 20.39 -18.53
N ASN A 374 16.79 21.64 -18.10
CA ASN A 374 17.76 22.34 -17.25
C ASN A 374 17.32 22.49 -15.79
N ASP A 375 16.01 22.54 -15.53
CA ASP A 375 15.42 22.75 -14.21
C ASP A 375 13.96 22.23 -14.17
N ALA A 376 13.80 20.91 -14.21
CA ALA A 376 12.48 20.28 -14.16
C ALA A 376 11.73 20.62 -12.86
N SER A 377 12.46 20.90 -11.77
CA SER A 377 11.89 21.41 -10.50
C SER A 377 11.04 22.64 -10.73
N ALA A 378 11.46 23.59 -11.57
CA ALA A 378 10.67 24.79 -11.86
C ALA A 378 9.26 24.47 -12.39
N ILE A 379 9.10 23.38 -13.15
CA ILE A 379 7.78 22.94 -13.64
C ILE A 379 6.94 22.45 -12.46
N ARG A 380 7.44 21.47 -11.68
CA ARG A 380 6.77 20.95 -10.48
C ARG A 380 6.36 22.08 -9.54
N ASP A 381 7.29 22.98 -9.31
CA ASP A 381 7.23 24.02 -8.30
C ASP A 381 6.07 25.01 -8.50
N VAL A 382 5.62 25.18 -9.75
CA VAL A 382 4.42 25.97 -10.10
C VAL A 382 3.13 25.21 -9.84
N PHE A 383 3.14 23.88 -9.87
CA PHE A 383 1.95 23.04 -9.64
C PHE A 383 1.73 22.68 -8.17
N VAL A 384 2.80 22.41 -7.43
CA VAL A 384 2.75 21.97 -6.02
C VAL A 384 2.68 23.14 -5.04
N ALA A 385 2.19 22.89 -3.83
CA ALA A 385 2.25 23.88 -2.75
C ALA A 385 3.68 24.01 -2.23
N GLN A 386 4.13 25.25 -2.02
CA GLN A 386 5.48 25.54 -1.53
C GLN A 386 5.46 26.60 -0.45
N GLY A 387 6.50 26.56 0.38
CA GLY A 387 6.75 27.59 1.38
C GLY A 387 8.22 27.92 1.45
N SER A 388 8.53 29.20 1.54
CA SER A 388 9.88 29.71 1.73
C SER A 388 9.93 30.57 2.99
N SER A 389 11.00 30.44 3.76
CA SER A 389 11.29 31.31 4.89
C SER A 389 12.74 31.73 4.86
N THR A 390 13.00 32.95 5.35
CA THR A 390 14.35 33.45 5.58
C THR A 390 14.88 33.06 6.97
N THR A 391 14.05 32.44 7.81
CA THR A 391 14.42 32.05 9.18
C THR A 391 15.18 30.71 9.17
N PRO A 392 16.44 30.66 9.65
CA PRO A 392 17.19 29.41 9.70
C PRO A 392 16.46 28.33 10.51
N GLY A 393 16.38 27.13 9.94
CA GLY A 393 15.73 25.97 10.56
C GLY A 393 14.22 25.92 10.41
N LEU A 394 13.55 26.96 9.89
CA LEU A 394 12.12 26.93 9.61
C LEU A 394 11.85 26.44 8.17
N GLN A 395 11.16 25.32 8.04
CA GLN A 395 10.87 24.67 6.77
C GLN A 395 9.36 24.44 6.60
N PHE A 396 8.88 24.63 5.38
CA PHE A 396 7.51 24.28 5.02
C PHE A 396 7.42 22.78 4.73
N LEU A 397 6.36 22.14 5.22
CA LEU A 397 6.11 20.71 4.98
C LEU A 397 4.88 20.50 4.10
N THR A 398 3.77 21.15 4.45
CA THR A 398 2.48 20.91 3.79
C THR A 398 1.54 22.09 3.97
N ALA A 399 0.51 22.14 3.12
CA ALA A 399 -0.61 23.08 3.19
C ALA A 399 -1.93 22.31 3.18
N GLY A 400 -2.92 22.81 3.91
CA GLY A 400 -4.29 22.28 3.86
C GLY A 400 -5.07 22.80 2.66
N THR A 401 -6.27 22.24 2.44
CA THR A 401 -7.17 22.62 1.33
C THR A 401 -7.67 24.06 1.41
N ASN A 402 -7.73 24.62 2.62
CA ASN A 402 -8.17 26.00 2.87
C ASN A 402 -7.01 27.01 2.88
N THR A 403 -5.78 26.53 2.70
CA THR A 403 -4.61 27.42 2.67
C THR A 403 -4.67 28.31 1.42
N ILE A 404 -4.39 29.60 1.59
CA ILE A 404 -4.34 30.57 0.50
C ILE A 404 -2.90 31.03 0.30
N SER A 405 -2.53 31.35 -0.95
CA SER A 405 -1.21 31.93 -1.23
C SER A 405 -1.02 33.27 -0.50
N GLY A 406 0.09 33.43 0.22
CA GLY A 406 0.38 34.65 0.98
C GLY A 406 1.54 34.51 1.95
N ASN A 407 1.78 35.58 2.71
CA ASN A 407 2.75 35.59 3.80
C ASN A 407 2.06 35.25 5.11
N TYR A 408 2.57 34.24 5.80
CA TYR A 408 2.09 33.77 7.09
C TYR A 408 3.10 34.13 8.18
N SER A 409 2.61 34.75 9.26
CA SER A 409 3.41 34.94 10.48
C SER A 409 3.45 33.64 11.27
N VAL A 410 4.63 33.09 11.52
CA VAL A 410 4.82 31.89 12.34
C VAL A 410 5.42 32.34 13.67
N ASN A 411 4.62 32.34 14.72
CA ASN A 411 5.08 32.65 16.07
C ASN A 411 5.40 31.35 16.79
N ILE A 412 6.61 31.23 17.32
CA ILE A 412 7.05 30.08 18.10
C ILE A 412 7.18 30.56 19.55
N ASP A 413 6.28 30.07 20.41
CA ASP A 413 6.21 30.38 21.83
C ASP A 413 7.07 29.42 22.67
N GLN A 414 7.26 28.19 22.17
CA GLN A 414 8.10 27.16 22.78
C GLN A 414 8.78 26.35 21.68
N VAL A 415 10.10 26.15 21.79
CA VAL A 415 10.85 25.25 20.90
C VAL A 415 10.75 23.80 21.39
N ALA A 416 10.83 22.85 20.46
CA ALA A 416 10.86 21.44 20.81
C ALA A 416 12.17 21.07 21.52
N THR A 417 12.09 20.19 22.51
CA THR A 417 13.26 19.63 23.20
C THR A 417 13.18 18.10 23.21
N LYS A 418 14.35 17.45 23.28
CA LYS A 418 14.44 16.02 23.56
C LYS A 418 14.30 15.80 25.07
N ALA A 419 13.79 14.64 25.47
CA ALA A 419 14.04 14.16 26.82
C ALA A 419 15.54 13.96 27.00
N ALA A 420 16.13 14.64 27.97
CA ALA A 420 17.57 14.55 28.24
C ALA A 420 17.85 14.75 29.72
N VAL A 421 18.82 13.98 30.23
CA VAL A 421 19.35 14.14 31.59
C VAL A 421 20.86 14.05 31.54
N THR A 422 21.52 15.04 32.13
CA THR A 422 22.97 15.11 32.20
C THR A 422 23.43 14.77 33.60
N GLY A 423 24.40 13.86 33.70
CA GLY A 423 25.04 13.52 34.96
C GLY A 423 25.72 14.73 35.61
N MET A 424 25.86 14.70 36.93
CA MET A 424 26.54 15.73 37.71
C MET A 424 27.97 15.31 38.11
N ILE A 425 28.38 14.07 37.84
CA ILE A 425 29.72 13.55 38.16
C ILE A 425 30.62 13.63 36.93
N ASP A 426 31.78 14.27 37.11
CA ASP A 426 32.85 14.31 36.11
C ASP A 426 33.53 12.94 36.02
N VAL A 427 33.12 12.16 35.03
CA VAL A 427 33.64 10.80 34.77
C VAL A 427 34.89 10.80 33.89
N VAL A 428 35.42 11.98 33.56
CA VAL A 428 36.68 12.14 32.82
C VAL A 428 37.85 12.32 33.79
N THR A 429 37.68 13.14 34.83
CA THR A 429 38.72 13.41 35.83
C THR A 429 38.64 12.47 37.03
N THR A 430 37.47 11.94 37.34
CA THR A 430 37.25 10.93 38.38
C THR A 430 36.47 9.75 37.82
N PRO A 431 37.13 8.60 37.52
CA PRO A 431 36.43 7.39 37.09
C PRO A 431 35.37 6.94 38.09
N LEU A 432 34.42 6.12 37.63
CA LEU A 432 33.30 5.68 38.46
C LEU A 432 33.79 5.02 39.76
N ALA A 433 33.24 5.45 40.89
CA ALA A 433 33.77 5.12 42.23
C ALA A 433 33.30 3.75 42.78
N SER A 434 32.22 3.19 42.22
CA SER A 434 31.64 1.91 42.62
C SER A 434 30.86 1.28 41.47
N ASP A 435 30.69 -0.04 41.52
CA ASP A 435 29.83 -0.78 40.61
C ASP A 435 28.36 -0.39 40.84
N GLN A 436 27.59 -0.30 39.76
CA GLN A 436 26.18 0.07 39.80
C GLN A 436 25.42 -0.47 38.60
N THR A 437 24.15 -0.78 38.82
CA THR A 437 23.20 -1.15 37.78
C THR A 437 22.22 -0.01 37.58
N ILE A 438 22.06 0.41 36.33
CA ILE A 438 21.09 1.44 35.93
C ILE A 438 20.01 0.76 35.09
N THR A 439 18.75 1.00 35.44
CA THR A 439 17.60 0.57 34.64
C THR A 439 16.95 1.78 33.99
N LEU A 440 16.90 1.79 32.66
CA LEU A 440 16.21 2.80 31.87
C LEU A 440 14.96 2.21 31.25
N THR A 441 13.81 2.84 31.47
CA THR A 441 12.54 2.42 30.86
C THR A 441 12.04 3.49 29.92
N GLU A 442 11.87 3.16 28.64
CA GLU A 442 11.32 4.09 27.64
C GLU A 442 9.80 4.23 27.85
N ASP A 443 9.31 5.47 27.93
CA ASP A 443 7.93 5.76 28.36
C ASP A 443 6.87 5.24 27.36
N GLY A 444 7.14 5.39 26.06
CA GLY A 444 6.20 4.98 25.01
C GLY A 444 6.11 3.48 24.76
N SER A 445 7.24 2.76 24.90
CA SER A 445 7.32 1.31 24.60
C SER A 445 7.35 0.43 25.85
N ALA A 446 7.55 1.02 27.04
CA ALA A 446 7.84 0.34 28.29
C ALA A 446 9.09 -0.57 28.27
N ARG A 447 9.92 -0.51 27.21
CA ARG A 447 11.14 -1.33 27.09
C ARG A 447 12.16 -0.92 28.13
N GLN A 448 12.81 -1.91 28.74
CA GLN A 448 13.84 -1.69 29.76
C GLN A 448 15.24 -2.02 29.25
N ALA A 449 16.19 -1.10 29.43
CA ALA A 449 17.63 -1.34 29.30
C ALA A 449 18.24 -1.41 30.70
N ILE A 450 18.88 -2.53 31.01
CA ILE A 450 19.58 -2.74 32.27
C ILE A 450 21.08 -2.74 31.95
N VAL A 451 21.82 -1.82 32.55
CA VAL A 451 23.25 -1.62 32.24
C VAL A 451 24.07 -1.63 33.52
N ASP A 452 25.04 -2.54 33.56
CA ASP A 452 26.03 -2.61 34.62
C ASP A 452 27.25 -1.74 34.28
N LEU A 453 27.43 -0.70 35.09
CA LEU A 453 28.61 0.16 35.06
C LEU A 453 29.55 -0.26 36.19
N LEU A 454 30.82 -0.43 35.87
CA LEU A 454 31.82 -0.96 36.78
C LEU A 454 32.75 0.15 37.27
N THR A 455 33.30 -0.06 38.46
CA THR A 455 34.30 0.80 39.07
C THR A 455 35.47 1.00 38.11
N GLY A 456 35.87 2.25 37.87
CA GLY A 456 36.94 2.59 36.94
C GLY A 456 36.53 2.74 35.47
N ASP A 457 35.27 2.50 35.10
CA ASP A 457 34.79 2.79 33.74
C ASP A 457 35.00 4.27 33.40
N SER A 458 35.57 4.53 32.21
CA SER A 458 35.75 5.88 31.67
C SER A 458 34.46 6.38 31.00
N GLN A 459 34.36 7.71 30.77
CA GLN A 459 33.24 8.32 30.03
C GLN A 459 32.93 7.58 28.70
N SER A 460 33.96 7.23 27.91
CA SER A 460 33.79 6.52 26.65
C SER A 460 33.27 5.10 26.83
N THR A 461 33.74 4.40 27.86
CA THR A 461 33.28 3.03 28.18
C THR A 461 31.82 3.05 28.63
N ILE A 462 31.45 4.00 29.47
CA ILE A 462 30.06 4.18 29.94
C ILE A 462 29.14 4.46 28.75
N ILE A 463 29.50 5.43 27.90
CA ILE A 463 28.74 5.78 26.68
C ILE A 463 28.61 4.56 25.77
N SER A 464 29.69 3.80 25.57
CA SER A 464 29.67 2.60 24.75
C SER A 464 28.74 1.54 25.32
N LYS A 465 28.82 1.23 26.62
CA LYS A 465 27.95 0.24 27.28
C LYS A 465 26.47 0.61 27.14
N LEU A 466 26.12 1.87 27.42
CA LEU A 466 24.75 2.37 27.27
C LEU A 466 24.26 2.26 25.83
N ASN A 467 25.04 2.75 24.86
CA ASN A 467 24.63 2.72 23.45
C ASN A 467 24.57 1.28 22.89
N THR A 468 25.48 0.41 23.30
CA THR A 468 25.43 -1.02 22.95
C THR A 468 24.14 -1.64 23.47
N GLU A 469 23.80 -1.42 24.74
CA GLU A 469 22.54 -1.91 25.30
C GLU A 469 21.33 -1.35 24.54
N PHE A 470 21.27 -0.03 24.29
CA PHE A 470 20.16 0.60 23.55
C PHE A 470 20.00 0.05 22.13
N SER A 471 21.10 -0.34 21.47
CA SER A 471 21.08 -0.94 20.13
C SER A 471 20.76 -2.44 20.11
N THR A 472 20.77 -3.10 21.27
CA THR A 472 20.61 -4.56 21.36
C THR A 472 19.16 -4.97 21.10
N VAL A 473 18.96 -5.81 20.10
CA VAL A 473 17.70 -6.52 19.84
C VAL A 473 17.78 -7.88 20.52
N ARG A 474 16.75 -8.24 21.30
CA ARG A 474 16.66 -9.52 21.99
C ARG A 474 15.53 -10.37 21.43
N THR A 475 15.75 -11.67 21.41
CA THR A 475 14.73 -12.67 21.12
C THR A 475 14.13 -13.14 22.42
N GLU A 476 12.80 -13.20 22.45
CA GLU A 476 12.04 -13.65 23.61
C GLU A 476 12.38 -15.09 23.96
N SER A 477 12.71 -15.35 25.21
CA SER A 477 12.99 -16.69 25.69
C SER A 477 12.38 -16.95 27.05
N ARG A 478 11.61 -18.03 27.15
CA ARG A 478 10.98 -18.55 28.36
C ARG A 478 11.72 -19.77 28.85
N LEU A 479 12.08 -19.77 30.12
CA LEU A 479 12.79 -20.88 30.77
C LEU A 479 12.00 -21.34 31.98
N PHE A 480 11.66 -22.62 31.99
CA PHE A 480 10.94 -23.24 33.09
C PHE A 480 11.89 -23.52 34.25
N ASP A 481 11.42 -23.32 35.48
CA ASP A 481 12.27 -23.44 36.68
C ASP A 481 12.52 -24.89 37.13
N GLN A 482 11.70 -25.84 36.69
CA GLN A 482 11.83 -27.24 37.08
C GLN A 482 12.94 -27.94 36.29
N MET A 483 13.93 -28.45 37.02
CA MET A 483 14.90 -29.39 36.48
C MET A 483 14.26 -30.77 36.35
N LEU A 484 14.23 -31.32 35.14
CA LEU A 484 13.82 -32.68 34.86
C LEU A 484 15.03 -33.61 35.00
N ILE A 485 14.86 -34.70 35.73
CA ILE A 485 15.92 -35.68 36.01
C ILE A 485 15.51 -37.03 35.43
N ASP A 486 16.40 -37.65 34.67
CA ASP A 486 16.21 -39.01 34.20
C ASP A 486 16.42 -39.98 35.37
N SER A 487 15.35 -40.64 35.84
CA SER A 487 15.41 -41.55 36.98
C SER A 487 16.27 -42.80 36.75
N SER A 488 16.53 -43.17 35.49
CA SER A 488 17.37 -44.33 35.16
C SER A 488 18.87 -44.04 35.29
N THR A 489 19.28 -42.78 35.06
CA THR A 489 20.70 -42.36 35.08
C THR A 489 21.04 -41.38 36.19
N THR A 490 20.04 -40.79 36.86
CA THR A 490 20.16 -39.70 37.85
C THR A 490 20.81 -38.42 37.32
N GLN A 491 20.89 -38.28 35.99
CA GLN A 491 21.40 -37.09 35.31
C GLN A 491 20.26 -36.17 34.86
N ALA A 492 20.59 -34.93 34.49
CA ALA A 492 19.65 -34.02 33.85
C ALA A 492 19.05 -34.68 32.60
N ALA A 493 17.73 -34.57 32.45
CA ALA A 493 17.03 -35.10 31.30
C ALA A 493 17.46 -34.39 30.02
N ASN A 494 17.41 -35.10 28.90
CA ASN A 494 17.71 -34.56 27.57
C ASN A 494 16.62 -34.97 26.57
N GLY A 495 16.75 -34.57 25.31
CA GLY A 495 15.73 -34.84 24.29
C GLY A 495 15.37 -36.33 24.12
N ALA A 496 16.28 -37.26 24.43
CA ALA A 496 16.05 -38.71 24.31
C ALA A 496 15.47 -39.35 25.59
N THR A 497 15.34 -38.61 26.69
CA THR A 497 14.76 -39.15 27.93
C THR A 497 13.28 -39.49 27.69
N THR A 498 12.90 -40.73 28.02
CA THR A 498 11.53 -41.25 27.86
C THR A 498 10.62 -40.78 29.00
N PHE A 499 9.31 -40.76 28.76
CA PHE A 499 8.34 -40.37 29.79
C PHE A 499 8.29 -41.35 30.97
N GLU A 500 8.56 -42.64 30.76
CA GLU A 500 8.73 -43.62 31.84
C GLU A 500 9.80 -43.15 32.84
N ASN A 501 10.95 -42.69 32.34
CA ASN A 501 12.06 -42.24 33.17
C ASN A 501 11.78 -40.91 33.90
N LEU A 502 10.75 -40.17 33.50
CA LEU A 502 10.26 -38.97 34.17
C LEU A 502 9.08 -39.23 35.12
N GLY A 503 8.58 -40.47 35.17
CA GLY A 503 7.42 -40.85 35.97
C GLY A 503 6.06 -40.60 35.31
N GLY A 504 6.04 -40.39 33.99
CA GLY A 504 4.82 -40.28 33.20
C GLY A 504 4.22 -41.64 32.86
N ILE A 505 2.90 -41.67 32.64
CA ILE A 505 2.17 -42.91 32.30
C ILE A 505 1.44 -42.83 30.96
N THR A 506 1.27 -43.98 30.28
CA THR A 506 0.43 -44.05 29.07
C THR A 506 -1.00 -43.55 29.35
N GLY A 507 -1.48 -42.63 28.51
CA GLY A 507 -2.79 -41.98 28.62
C GLY A 507 -2.79 -40.65 29.39
N GLU A 508 -1.69 -40.28 30.05
CA GLU A 508 -1.49 -38.95 30.65
C GLU A 508 -1.41 -37.88 29.56
N THR A 509 -2.01 -36.71 29.83
CA THR A 509 -2.06 -35.59 28.89
C THR A 509 -1.39 -34.34 29.45
N ILE A 510 -0.50 -33.77 28.63
CA ILE A 510 0.20 -32.53 28.90
C ILE A 510 -0.50 -31.43 28.09
N THR A 511 -1.18 -30.53 28.79
CA THR A 511 -1.76 -29.33 28.21
C THR A 511 -0.67 -28.29 27.99
N ILE A 512 -0.52 -27.89 26.73
CA ILE A 512 0.33 -26.79 26.29
C ILE A 512 -0.57 -25.58 26.10
N SER A 513 -0.35 -24.52 26.87
CA SER A 513 -1.18 -23.31 26.79
C SER A 513 -0.35 -22.03 26.92
N GLY A 514 -0.92 -20.90 26.52
CA GLY A 514 -0.29 -19.59 26.68
C GLY A 514 -0.67 -18.64 25.56
N THR A 515 0.26 -17.78 25.15
CA THR A 515 0.06 -16.78 24.10
C THR A 515 1.22 -16.81 23.11
N ASN A 516 0.94 -16.65 21.82
CA ASN A 516 1.97 -16.48 20.80
C ASN A 516 2.57 -15.06 20.86
N ARG A 517 3.51 -14.76 19.95
CA ARG A 517 4.15 -13.43 19.84
C ARG A 517 3.16 -12.26 19.81
N SER A 518 2.03 -12.39 19.11
CA SER A 518 1.03 -11.33 18.97
C SER A 518 0.05 -11.25 20.16
N GLY A 519 0.21 -12.10 21.18
CA GLY A 519 -0.69 -12.16 22.33
C GLY A 519 -1.94 -13.02 22.09
N SER A 520 -2.03 -13.74 20.97
CA SER A 520 -3.15 -14.64 20.68
C SER A 520 -3.01 -15.92 21.48
N SER A 521 -4.12 -16.37 22.09
CA SER A 521 -4.13 -17.58 22.91
C SER A 521 -3.81 -18.83 22.08
N VAL A 522 -2.96 -19.68 22.63
CA VAL A 522 -2.60 -20.99 22.10
C VAL A 522 -2.99 -22.04 23.12
N GLN A 523 -3.65 -23.11 22.67
CA GLN A 523 -3.93 -24.28 23.50
C GLN A 523 -3.87 -25.55 22.66
N SER A 524 -3.09 -26.53 23.12
CA SER A 524 -2.97 -27.85 22.53
C SER A 524 -2.74 -28.88 23.63
N THR A 525 -2.84 -30.16 23.29
CA THR A 525 -2.60 -31.27 24.22
C THR A 525 -1.66 -32.27 23.58
N PHE A 526 -0.64 -32.69 24.32
CA PHE A 526 0.21 -33.82 24.00
C PHE A 526 -0.19 -35.01 24.87
N SER A 527 -0.49 -36.15 24.27
CA SER A 527 -0.85 -37.37 24.99
C SER A 527 0.29 -38.38 24.92
N ILE A 528 0.66 -38.96 26.06
CA ILE A 528 1.65 -40.04 26.11
C ILE A 528 0.97 -41.32 25.63
N ILE A 529 1.35 -41.80 24.45
CA ILE A 529 0.82 -43.00 23.80
C ILE A 529 1.57 -44.24 24.30
N ASP A 530 2.90 -44.16 24.40
CA ASP A 530 3.75 -45.21 24.97
C ASP A 530 4.87 -44.58 25.79
N GLN A 531 4.77 -44.70 27.12
CA GLN A 531 5.74 -44.14 28.06
C GLN A 531 7.20 -44.59 27.83
N ASN A 532 7.41 -45.74 27.18
CA ASN A 532 8.75 -46.29 26.92
C ASN A 532 9.37 -45.75 25.62
N GLN A 533 8.56 -45.16 24.74
CA GLN A 533 8.96 -44.75 23.39
C GLN A 533 8.81 -43.25 23.17
N ASP A 534 7.80 -42.63 23.79
CA ASP A 534 7.61 -41.18 23.74
C ASP A 534 8.65 -40.49 24.63
N THR A 535 9.25 -39.43 24.09
CA THR A 535 10.41 -38.74 24.68
C THR A 535 10.14 -37.25 24.90
N ILE A 536 11.04 -36.58 25.62
CA ILE A 536 11.04 -35.11 25.72
C ILE A 536 11.08 -34.47 24.33
N SER A 537 11.83 -35.03 23.37
CA SER A 537 11.88 -34.49 22.00
C SER A 537 10.50 -34.47 21.32
N ASP A 538 9.64 -35.43 21.62
CA ASP A 538 8.27 -35.48 21.09
C ASP A 538 7.40 -34.38 21.69
N LEU A 539 7.53 -34.13 23.00
CA LEU A 539 6.88 -32.99 23.66
C LEU A 539 7.40 -31.64 23.15
N LEU A 540 8.71 -31.48 22.98
CA LEU A 540 9.30 -30.26 22.41
C LEU A 540 8.80 -30.02 20.98
N SER A 541 8.64 -31.07 20.18
CA SER A 541 8.05 -30.98 18.85
C SER A 541 6.57 -30.62 18.90
N ALA A 542 5.82 -31.17 19.87
CA ALA A 542 4.42 -30.82 20.10
C ALA A 542 4.24 -29.36 20.54
N ILE A 543 5.15 -28.83 21.36
CA ILE A 543 5.18 -27.40 21.72
C ILE A 543 5.42 -26.55 20.46
N GLN A 544 6.42 -26.87 19.63
CA GLN A 544 6.67 -26.12 18.40
C GLN A 544 5.44 -26.14 17.45
N SER A 545 4.81 -27.30 17.32
CA SER A 545 3.61 -27.47 16.50
C SER A 545 2.41 -26.68 17.04
N ALA A 546 2.20 -26.67 18.36
CA ALA A 546 1.14 -25.88 19.01
C ALA A 546 1.27 -24.37 18.71
N PHE A 547 2.50 -23.89 18.57
CA PHE A 547 2.82 -22.51 18.21
C PHE A 547 3.09 -22.33 16.70
N ASN A 548 2.60 -23.24 15.85
CA ASN A 548 2.72 -23.17 14.38
C ASN A 548 4.16 -22.98 13.88
N GLN A 549 5.14 -23.64 14.53
CA GLN A 549 6.57 -23.53 14.23
C GLN A 549 7.15 -22.11 14.39
N GLN A 550 6.47 -21.23 15.15
CA GLN A 550 6.95 -19.87 15.42
C GLN A 550 7.90 -19.78 16.63
N VAL A 551 8.08 -20.89 17.35
CA VAL A 551 8.99 -21.00 18.49
C VAL A 551 9.93 -22.18 18.29
N THR A 552 11.07 -22.15 18.97
CA THR A 552 12.00 -23.26 19.16
C THR A 552 11.90 -23.71 20.61
N ALA A 553 11.45 -24.94 20.84
CA ALA A 553 11.44 -25.56 22.16
C ALA A 553 12.67 -26.47 22.31
N SER A 554 13.40 -26.32 23.41
CA SER A 554 14.62 -27.08 23.71
C SER A 554 14.69 -27.44 25.19
N ILE A 555 15.68 -28.26 25.56
CA ILE A 555 16.01 -28.57 26.95
C ILE A 555 17.47 -28.18 27.21
N ASP A 556 17.71 -27.42 28.28
CA ASP A 556 19.05 -26.95 28.63
C ASP A 556 19.90 -28.06 29.27
N THR A 557 21.19 -27.77 29.51
CA THR A 557 22.14 -28.72 30.13
C THR A 557 21.80 -29.09 31.58
N SER A 558 20.89 -28.35 32.21
CA SER A 558 20.38 -28.61 33.56
C SER A 558 19.05 -29.36 33.56
N GLY A 559 18.53 -29.74 32.38
CA GLY A 559 17.28 -30.48 32.24
C GLY A 559 16.03 -29.62 32.31
N ARG A 560 16.13 -28.30 32.06
CA ARG A 560 14.99 -27.37 32.07
C ARG A 560 14.48 -27.12 30.67
N ILE A 561 13.16 -27.07 30.49
CA ILE A 561 12.55 -26.74 29.20
C ILE A 561 12.71 -25.25 28.93
N GLN A 562 13.15 -24.91 27.72
CA GLN A 562 13.25 -23.56 27.20
C GLN A 562 12.38 -23.43 25.95
N VAL A 563 11.61 -22.36 25.84
CA VAL A 563 10.88 -22.00 24.62
C VAL A 563 11.32 -20.62 24.18
N GLN A 564 11.94 -20.54 23.00
CA GLN A 564 12.43 -19.31 22.42
C GLN A 564 11.60 -18.95 21.19
N ASP A 565 11.26 -17.69 21.02
CA ASP A 565 10.63 -17.20 19.80
C ASP A 565 11.61 -17.28 18.62
N ASN A 566 11.16 -17.61 17.41
CA ASN A 566 12.06 -17.72 16.26
C ASN A 566 12.46 -16.36 15.68
N ASN A 567 11.71 -15.29 15.97
CA ASN A 567 12.11 -13.95 15.53
C ASN A 567 12.52 -13.08 16.71
N SER A 568 13.46 -12.17 16.49
CA SER A 568 13.89 -11.16 17.46
C SER A 568 12.89 -10.01 17.57
N GLY A 569 12.88 -9.30 18.71
CA GLY A 569 12.03 -8.14 18.94
C GLY A 569 10.90 -8.42 19.93
N ASP A 570 9.99 -7.45 20.04
CA ASP A 570 8.87 -7.50 21.00
C ASP A 570 8.06 -8.80 20.80
N SER A 571 7.74 -9.46 21.90
CA SER A 571 6.95 -10.69 21.89
C SER A 571 6.11 -10.79 23.15
N GLN A 572 4.87 -11.23 22.99
CA GLN A 572 3.97 -11.56 24.10
C GLN A 572 3.94 -13.09 24.33
N LEU A 573 5.03 -13.79 24.00
CA LEU A 573 5.11 -15.23 24.19
C LEU A 573 4.93 -15.58 25.67
N ALA A 574 3.97 -16.45 25.95
CA ALA A 574 3.82 -17.09 27.25
C ALA A 574 3.58 -18.57 27.00
N VAL A 575 4.17 -19.42 27.83
CA VAL A 575 4.00 -20.87 27.72
C VAL A 575 3.75 -21.44 29.10
N THR A 576 2.78 -22.33 29.20
CA THR A 576 2.43 -23.07 30.41
C THR A 576 2.25 -24.53 30.02
N LEU A 577 2.89 -25.41 30.78
CA LEU A 577 2.80 -26.85 30.63
C LEU A 577 2.16 -27.41 31.91
N SER A 578 1.01 -28.07 31.76
CA SER A 578 0.31 -28.70 32.88
C SER A 578 0.00 -30.14 32.52
N SER A 579 0.36 -31.07 33.39
CA SER A 579 -0.07 -32.47 33.26
C SER A 579 -1.38 -32.73 34.01
N ASP A 580 -2.17 -33.70 33.56
CA ASP A 580 -3.28 -34.28 34.32
C ASP A 580 -2.86 -35.43 35.25
N GLY A 581 -1.59 -35.84 35.19
CA GLY A 581 -0.97 -36.87 36.03
C GLY A 581 0.09 -36.34 37.00
N ALA A 582 1.18 -37.10 37.17
CA ALA A 582 2.22 -36.84 38.16
C ALA A 582 3.39 -35.98 37.64
N LEU A 583 3.46 -35.76 36.32
CA LEU A 583 4.50 -34.96 35.70
C LEU A 583 4.41 -33.49 36.11
N ASN A 584 5.54 -32.90 36.45
CA ASN A 584 5.67 -31.49 36.77
C ASN A 584 6.78 -30.86 35.93
N PHE A 585 6.44 -29.82 35.17
CA PHE A 585 7.35 -29.07 34.31
C PHE A 585 7.74 -27.71 34.89
N GLY A 586 7.28 -27.39 36.10
CA GLY A 586 7.52 -26.12 36.75
C GLY A 586 6.67 -24.99 36.17
N VAL A 587 7.07 -23.77 36.49
CA VAL A 587 6.45 -22.55 35.98
C VAL A 587 7.43 -21.77 35.12
N ASP A 588 6.88 -20.97 34.20
CA ASP A 588 7.64 -19.99 33.44
C ASP A 588 8.18 -18.93 34.42
N SER A 589 9.48 -18.99 34.70
CA SER A 589 10.11 -18.16 35.72
C SER A 589 10.54 -16.83 35.14
N THR A 590 9.84 -15.76 35.53
CA THR A 590 10.15 -14.37 35.14
C THR A 590 11.58 -13.91 35.50
N ALA A 591 12.26 -14.59 36.42
CA ALA A 591 13.65 -14.30 36.81
C ALA A 591 14.70 -14.95 35.89
N LEU A 592 14.30 -15.88 35.02
CA LEU A 592 15.17 -16.67 34.14
C LEU A 592 14.86 -16.45 32.65
N THR A 593 13.87 -15.59 32.36
CA THR A 593 13.41 -15.29 31.02
C THR A 593 14.17 -14.11 30.43
N THR A 594 14.39 -14.12 29.12
CA THR A 594 14.94 -12.98 28.39
C THR A 594 13.80 -12.31 27.64
N GLU A 595 13.45 -11.08 28.02
CA GLU A 595 12.39 -10.32 27.33
C GLU A 595 12.82 -9.98 25.89
N GLY A 596 11.99 -10.37 24.94
CA GLY A 596 12.12 -10.00 23.54
C GLY A 596 11.85 -8.51 23.38
N ARG A 597 12.81 -7.79 22.79
CA ARG A 597 12.69 -6.35 22.59
C ARG A 597 13.43 -5.88 21.35
N PHE A 598 12.89 -4.88 20.67
CA PHE A 598 13.65 -4.13 19.67
C PHE A 598 14.61 -3.12 20.30
N ALA A 599 15.49 -2.55 19.48
CA ALA A 599 16.36 -1.46 19.90
C ALA A 599 15.53 -0.28 20.46
N MET A 600 16.10 0.41 21.44
CA MET A 600 15.50 1.59 22.07
C MET A 600 15.86 2.87 21.33
N SER A 601 15.01 3.88 21.45
CA SER A 601 15.20 5.21 20.87
C SER A 601 15.99 6.14 21.80
N LEU A 602 16.91 5.59 22.58
CA LEU A 602 17.80 6.32 23.49
C LEU A 602 19.24 6.37 22.94
N GLN A 603 19.98 7.39 23.37
CA GLN A 603 21.41 7.51 23.15
C GLN A 603 22.11 8.15 24.35
N ALA A 604 23.33 7.71 24.61
CA ALA A 604 24.25 8.35 25.53
C ALA A 604 25.29 9.14 24.73
N VAL A 605 25.50 10.40 25.10
CA VAL A 605 26.45 11.32 24.46
C VAL A 605 27.31 12.02 25.51
N SER A 606 28.49 12.47 25.10
CA SER A 606 29.37 13.29 25.95
C SER A 606 28.88 14.74 25.97
N SER A 607 28.71 15.31 27.17
CA SER A 607 28.43 16.73 27.36
C SER A 607 29.51 17.34 28.25
N GLY A 608 30.58 17.85 27.61
CA GLY A 608 31.82 18.18 28.31
C GLY A 608 32.37 16.95 29.05
N ASN A 609 32.54 17.07 30.36
CA ASN A 609 33.06 16.00 31.22
C ASN A 609 31.96 15.04 31.75
N PHE A 610 30.70 15.28 31.39
CA PHE A 610 29.56 14.54 31.88
C PHE A 610 28.99 13.60 30.80
N VAL A 611 28.21 12.61 31.23
CA VAL A 611 27.42 11.77 30.32
C VAL A 611 25.99 12.31 30.31
N THR A 612 25.47 12.57 29.12
CA THR A 612 24.06 12.90 28.89
C THR A 612 23.38 11.71 28.27
N ILE A 613 22.27 11.29 28.86
CA ILE A 613 21.36 10.31 28.27
C ILE A 613 20.20 11.10 27.70
N GLU A 614 19.93 10.92 26.42
CA GLU A 614 18.84 11.60 25.73
C GLU A 614 18.06 10.67 24.81
N HIS A 615 16.81 11.03 24.55
CA HIS A 615 16.02 10.39 23.52
C HIS A 615 16.47 10.87 22.13
N LYS A 616 16.41 10.00 21.12
CA LYS A 616 16.81 10.31 19.75
C LYS A 616 15.86 11.32 19.10
N TYR A 617 14.57 11.23 19.44
CA TYR A 617 13.50 12.07 18.91
C TYR A 617 13.08 13.18 19.89
N TYR A 618 12.66 14.33 19.33
CA TYR A 618 12.11 15.47 20.06
C TYR A 618 10.65 15.25 20.45
N GLY A 619 10.20 15.90 21.52
CA GLY A 619 8.77 16.00 21.85
C GLY A 619 8.38 15.43 23.21
N ALA A 620 7.15 15.74 23.65
CA ALA A 620 6.69 15.42 25.00
C ALA A 620 6.39 13.92 25.21
N LYS A 621 6.00 13.21 24.15
CA LYS A 621 5.73 11.75 24.17
C LYS A 621 7.00 10.89 24.19
N ASN A 622 8.14 11.50 23.91
CA ASN A 622 9.42 10.84 23.72
C ASN A 622 10.24 10.93 25.00
N GLY A 623 9.80 10.18 26.02
CA GLY A 623 10.37 10.20 27.37
C GLY A 623 10.98 8.88 27.81
N PHE A 624 11.68 8.92 28.94
CA PHE A 624 12.19 7.73 29.61
C PHE A 624 12.31 7.98 31.12
N THR A 625 12.31 6.90 31.89
CA THR A 625 12.67 6.93 33.32
C THR A 625 14.05 6.31 33.51
N ILE A 626 14.73 6.73 34.56
CA ILE A 626 15.97 6.12 35.04
C ILE A 626 15.78 5.77 36.50
N SER A 627 16.05 4.51 36.86
CA SER A 627 16.01 4.02 38.23
C SER A 627 17.30 3.29 38.61
N GLY A 628 17.65 3.35 39.89
CA GLY A 628 18.83 2.67 40.44
C GLY A 628 19.13 3.10 41.89
N ALA A 629 19.63 2.18 42.70
CA ALA A 629 19.88 2.41 44.14
C ALA A 629 20.85 3.59 44.41
N SER A 630 21.76 3.87 43.47
CA SER A 630 22.62 5.04 43.43
C SER A 630 23.18 5.21 42.02
N ILE A 631 22.73 6.23 41.28
CA ILE A 631 23.25 6.49 39.93
C ILE A 631 24.50 7.36 40.08
N GLY A 632 25.66 6.72 40.21
CA GLY A 632 27.00 7.31 40.34
C GLY A 632 27.49 8.12 39.14
N LEU A 633 26.59 8.43 38.19
CA LEU A 633 26.75 9.55 37.25
C LEU A 633 26.25 10.87 37.86
N GLY A 634 25.75 10.88 39.10
CA GLY A 634 25.14 12.05 39.74
C GLY A 634 23.75 12.38 39.19
N ILE A 635 23.08 11.39 38.57
CA ILE A 635 21.71 11.54 38.07
C ILE A 635 20.76 11.16 39.21
N THR A 636 19.68 11.90 39.39
CA THR A 636 18.66 11.54 40.39
C THR A 636 17.71 10.51 39.79
N ASP A 637 17.33 9.50 40.58
CA ASP A 637 16.28 8.55 40.21
C ASP A 637 15.00 9.32 39.87
N SER A 638 14.48 9.12 38.65
CA SER A 638 13.27 9.81 38.19
C SER A 638 11.98 9.18 38.76
N GLY A 639 12.11 8.05 39.45
CA GLY A 639 11.00 7.22 39.92
C GLY A 639 10.10 6.81 38.76
N VAL A 640 8.80 6.98 38.95
CA VAL A 640 7.77 6.67 37.94
C VAL A 640 7.44 7.86 37.04
N THR A 641 8.06 9.03 37.23
CA THR A 641 7.79 10.22 36.40
C THR A 641 8.81 10.28 35.26
N PRO A 642 8.39 10.17 34.00
CA PRO A 642 9.30 10.23 32.87
C PRO A 642 10.02 11.58 32.78
N ILE A 643 11.30 11.52 32.42
CA ILE A 643 12.02 12.65 31.85
C ILE A 643 11.47 12.80 30.43
N SER A 644 10.77 13.90 30.17
CA SER A 644 10.13 14.17 28.88
C SER A 644 10.75 15.37 28.20
N GLY A 645 10.74 15.34 26.86
CA GLY A 645 10.98 16.52 26.06
C GLY A 645 9.77 17.46 26.07
N SER A 646 9.79 18.45 25.21
CA SER A 646 8.66 19.36 24.97
C SER A 646 8.40 19.43 23.48
N ASP A 647 7.12 19.48 23.10
CA ASP A 647 6.74 19.74 21.71
C ASP A 647 6.89 21.23 21.39
N ILE A 648 7.08 21.56 20.13
CA ILE A 648 6.98 22.94 19.66
C ILE A 648 5.57 23.48 19.93
N ALA A 649 5.45 24.75 20.32
CA ALA A 649 4.15 25.40 20.49
C ALA A 649 4.19 26.83 19.94
N GLY A 650 3.05 27.30 19.43
CA GLY A 650 2.97 28.60 18.80
C GLY A 650 1.67 28.86 18.05
N THR A 651 1.71 29.84 17.15
CA THR A 651 0.58 30.20 16.28
C THR A 651 1.04 30.40 14.83
N ILE A 652 0.18 30.09 13.87
CA ILE A 652 0.37 30.42 12.45
C ILE A 652 -0.71 31.41 12.06
N ASN A 653 -0.30 32.62 11.68
CA ASN A 653 -1.18 33.74 11.34
C ASN A 653 -2.20 34.08 12.45
N GLY A 654 -1.81 33.90 13.72
CA GLY A 654 -2.66 34.10 14.89
C GLY A 654 -3.57 32.92 15.25
N GLU A 655 -3.63 31.89 14.41
CA GLU A 655 -4.39 30.67 14.67
C GLU A 655 -3.57 29.66 15.49
N THR A 656 -4.25 28.91 16.35
CA THR A 656 -3.61 27.88 17.20
C THR A 656 -3.03 26.76 16.36
N THR A 657 -1.89 26.23 16.79
CA THR A 657 -1.27 25.05 16.17
C THR A 657 -1.26 23.85 17.11
N THR A 658 -1.29 22.66 16.53
CA THR A 658 -0.97 21.40 17.21
C THR A 658 0.51 21.09 16.98
N GLY A 659 1.29 21.01 18.05
CA GLY A 659 2.70 20.66 18.04
C GLY A 659 2.94 19.17 18.27
N SER A 660 3.93 18.61 17.58
CA SER A 660 4.44 17.25 17.78
C SER A 660 5.93 17.21 17.45
N GLY A 661 6.77 17.06 18.46
CA GLY A 661 8.22 17.22 18.32
C GLY A 661 8.55 18.59 17.75
N GLN A 662 9.31 18.62 16.64
CA GLN A 662 9.70 19.85 15.94
C GLN A 662 8.68 20.34 14.91
N VAL A 663 7.57 19.62 14.73
CA VAL A 663 6.55 19.93 13.73
C VAL A 663 5.37 20.62 14.41
N MET A 664 4.92 21.73 13.85
CA MET A 664 3.66 22.37 14.24
C MET A 664 2.73 22.44 13.03
N VAL A 665 1.45 22.14 13.25
CA VAL A 665 0.42 22.17 12.21
C VAL A 665 -0.70 23.11 12.64
N GLY A 666 -1.04 24.09 11.80
CA GLY A 666 -2.17 24.97 12.05
C GLY A 666 -3.49 24.19 12.06
N SER A 667 -4.39 24.54 12.97
CA SER A 667 -5.61 23.74 13.26
C SER A 667 -6.92 24.46 12.92
N ALA A 668 -6.85 25.66 12.32
CA ALA A 668 -8.03 26.46 12.01
C ALA A 668 -7.76 27.49 10.89
N GLY A 669 -8.86 27.95 10.28
CA GLY A 669 -8.86 29.04 9.30
C GLY A 669 -7.97 28.77 8.09
N ASN A 670 -7.34 29.82 7.57
CA ASN A 670 -6.43 29.73 6.43
C ASN A 670 -5.07 29.11 6.79
N ALA A 671 -4.83 28.83 8.07
CA ALA A 671 -3.66 28.14 8.57
C ALA A 671 -3.92 26.63 8.77
N ASP A 672 -5.16 26.18 8.62
CA ASP A 672 -5.54 24.79 8.78
C ASP A 672 -4.78 23.89 7.79
N GLY A 673 -4.11 22.87 8.33
CA GLY A 673 -3.27 21.96 7.58
C GLY A 673 -1.93 22.54 7.12
N ILE A 674 -1.58 23.79 7.45
CA ILE A 674 -0.21 24.28 7.23
C ILE A 674 0.71 23.61 8.24
N GLY A 675 1.58 22.74 7.74
CA GLY A 675 2.62 22.08 8.53
C GLY A 675 3.97 22.74 8.32
N VAL A 676 4.66 23.08 9.42
CA VAL A 676 6.02 23.62 9.40
C VAL A 676 6.91 22.83 10.35
N LEU A 677 8.15 22.60 9.94
CA LEU A 677 9.21 22.04 10.77
C LEU A 677 10.11 23.17 11.25
N TYR A 678 10.41 23.22 12.54
CA TYR A 678 11.44 24.10 13.07
C TYR A 678 12.56 23.33 13.76
N SER A 679 13.74 23.34 13.14
CA SER A 679 14.97 22.72 13.64
C SER A 679 16.02 23.73 14.13
N GLY A 680 15.66 25.01 14.23
CA GLY A 680 16.58 26.07 14.67
C GLY A 680 16.82 26.08 16.18
N ALA A 681 17.89 26.78 16.58
CA ALA A 681 18.34 26.89 17.96
C ALA A 681 18.00 28.24 18.62
N ALA A 682 17.17 29.08 17.97
CA ALA A 682 16.82 30.38 18.54
C ALA A 682 15.95 30.19 19.80
N ALA A 683 16.21 30.99 20.82
CA ALA A 683 15.41 30.96 22.04
C ALA A 683 14.01 31.53 21.76
N ALA A 684 12.97 30.78 22.15
CA ALA A 684 11.58 31.25 22.12
C ALA A 684 11.28 32.23 23.29
N PRO A 685 10.32 33.15 23.15
CA PRO A 685 9.44 33.33 21.99
C PRO A 685 10.07 34.16 20.87
N PHE A 686 9.78 33.83 19.61
CA PHE A 686 10.12 34.68 18.46
C PHE A 686 9.11 34.53 17.32
N SER A 687 9.08 35.51 16.42
CA SER A 687 8.23 35.52 15.23
C SER A 687 9.07 35.37 13.97
N ALA A 688 8.62 34.52 13.07
CA ALA A 688 9.16 34.31 11.74
C ALA A 688 8.09 34.61 10.68
N SER A 689 8.53 34.85 9.44
CA SER A 689 7.64 34.96 8.29
C SER A 689 7.89 33.81 7.33
N MET A 690 6.81 33.25 6.78
CA MET A 690 6.86 32.24 5.74
C MET A 690 5.98 32.68 4.57
N ALA A 691 6.56 32.78 3.39
CA ALA A 691 5.82 33.00 2.16
C ALA A 691 5.36 31.63 1.64
N ILE A 692 4.05 31.38 1.64
CA ILE A 692 3.45 30.14 1.17
C ILE A 692 2.76 30.43 -0.17
N GLY A 693 3.13 29.67 -1.18
CA GLY A 693 2.50 29.67 -2.48
C GLY A 693 1.75 28.38 -2.72
N ILE A 694 0.43 28.49 -2.95
CA ILE A 694 -0.37 27.39 -3.45
C ILE A 694 -0.16 27.31 -4.96
N GLY A 695 0.41 26.20 -5.41
CA GLY A 695 0.62 25.93 -6.83
C GLY A 695 -0.70 25.82 -7.60
N ALA A 696 -0.60 25.92 -8.93
CA ALA A 696 -1.75 25.93 -9.82
C ALA A 696 -2.64 24.70 -9.63
N ALA A 697 -2.06 23.52 -9.45
CA ALA A 697 -2.81 22.27 -9.30
C ALA A 697 -3.71 22.30 -8.06
N ALA A 698 -3.18 22.73 -6.91
CA ALA A 698 -3.95 22.90 -5.69
C ALA A 698 -5.00 24.03 -5.81
N SER A 699 -4.67 25.13 -6.50
CA SER A 699 -5.64 26.20 -6.76
C SER A 699 -6.80 25.73 -7.64
N PHE A 700 -6.55 24.89 -8.65
CA PHE A 700 -7.59 24.32 -9.49
C PHE A 700 -8.39 23.26 -8.74
N ASP A 701 -7.77 22.37 -7.96
CA ASP A 701 -8.49 21.40 -7.12
C ASP A 701 -9.50 22.09 -6.20
N GLY A 702 -9.07 23.11 -5.44
CA GLY A 702 -9.97 23.87 -4.56
C GLY A 702 -11.07 24.62 -5.33
N ALA A 703 -10.74 25.20 -6.49
CA ALA A 703 -11.73 25.85 -7.33
C ALA A 703 -12.76 24.86 -7.89
N MET A 704 -12.34 23.68 -8.34
CA MET A 704 -13.22 22.66 -8.92
C MET A 704 -14.09 22.01 -7.86
N ASP A 705 -13.58 21.78 -6.65
CA ASP A 705 -14.36 21.21 -5.53
C ASP A 705 -15.61 22.06 -5.23
N LEU A 706 -15.53 23.40 -5.28
CA LEU A 706 -16.70 24.26 -5.11
C LEU A 706 -17.84 23.95 -6.10
N PHE A 707 -17.52 23.51 -7.32
CA PHE A 707 -18.52 23.20 -8.34
C PHE A 707 -18.93 21.73 -8.34
N SER A 708 -17.95 20.82 -8.27
CA SER A 708 -18.13 19.38 -8.51
C SER A 708 -18.30 18.52 -7.25
N ASN A 709 -18.17 19.10 -6.05
CA ASN A 709 -18.33 18.35 -4.82
C ASN A 709 -19.69 17.61 -4.79
N PRO A 710 -19.70 16.28 -4.55
CA PRO A 710 -20.91 15.46 -4.68
C PRO A 710 -21.97 15.77 -3.62
N PHE A 711 -21.64 16.49 -2.55
CA PHE A 711 -22.55 16.81 -1.47
C PHE A 711 -22.92 18.30 -1.42
N SER A 712 -21.94 19.18 -1.62
CA SER A 712 -22.12 20.64 -1.47
C SER A 712 -21.85 21.45 -2.74
N GLY A 713 -21.49 20.79 -3.83
CA GLY A 713 -21.08 21.45 -5.08
C GLY A 713 -22.21 22.24 -5.72
N LEU A 714 -21.86 23.37 -6.35
CA LEU A 714 -22.83 24.23 -7.04
C LEU A 714 -23.57 23.51 -8.19
N ILE A 715 -22.91 22.58 -8.89
CA ILE A 715 -23.55 21.78 -9.94
C ILE A 715 -24.56 20.83 -9.32
N GLN A 716 -24.17 20.13 -8.25
CA GLN A 716 -25.06 19.20 -7.56
C GLN A 716 -26.32 19.91 -7.04
N ASN A 717 -26.18 21.10 -6.48
CA ASN A 717 -27.31 21.94 -6.07
C ASN A 717 -28.21 22.32 -7.26
N SER A 718 -27.62 22.58 -8.43
CA SER A 718 -28.37 22.91 -9.65
C SER A 718 -29.13 21.71 -10.20
N ILE A 719 -28.54 20.50 -10.11
CA ILE A 719 -29.21 19.23 -10.43
C ILE A 719 -30.42 19.02 -9.50
N PHE A 720 -30.24 19.15 -8.18
CA PHE A 720 -31.35 19.02 -7.23
C PHE A 720 -32.47 20.05 -7.47
N SER A 721 -32.11 21.29 -7.81
CA SER A 721 -33.11 22.30 -8.17
C SER A 721 -33.89 21.94 -9.44
N SER A 722 -33.22 21.37 -10.45
CA SER A 722 -33.85 20.89 -11.68
C SER A 722 -34.74 19.67 -11.41
N GLU A 723 -34.32 18.75 -10.55
CA GLU A 723 -35.10 17.56 -10.16
C GLU A 723 -36.40 17.93 -9.43
N ASN A 724 -36.35 18.93 -8.54
CA ASN A 724 -37.54 19.47 -7.88
C ASN A 724 -38.50 20.13 -8.90
N THR A 725 -37.95 20.84 -9.88
CA THR A 725 -38.74 21.48 -10.95
C THR A 725 -39.38 20.41 -11.85
N TYR A 726 -38.63 19.38 -12.23
CA TYR A 726 -39.12 18.23 -12.97
C TYR A 726 -40.27 17.53 -12.23
N THR A 727 -40.09 17.24 -10.94
CA THR A 727 -41.12 16.61 -10.10
C THR A 727 -42.39 17.44 -10.06
N THR A 728 -42.26 18.76 -9.83
CA THR A 728 -43.41 19.68 -9.82
C THR A 728 -44.13 19.73 -11.18
N ILE A 729 -43.40 19.72 -12.29
CA ILE A 729 -43.98 19.69 -13.64
C ILE A 729 -44.69 18.35 -13.89
N SER A 730 -44.07 17.24 -13.48
CA SER A 730 -44.64 15.89 -13.61
C SER A 730 -45.97 15.77 -12.87
N GLU A 731 -46.03 16.25 -11.63
CA GLU A 731 -47.27 16.29 -10.85
C GLU A 731 -48.37 17.13 -11.53
N LYS A 732 -48.01 18.28 -12.12
CA LYS A 732 -48.95 19.12 -12.89
C LYS A 732 -49.46 18.42 -14.15
N ILE A 733 -48.58 17.73 -14.89
CA ILE A 733 -48.96 16.95 -16.07
C ILE A 733 -49.96 15.88 -15.65
N THR A 734 -49.64 15.08 -14.63
CA THR A 734 -50.54 14.03 -14.13
C THR A 734 -51.89 14.60 -13.68
N ALA A 735 -51.90 15.73 -12.98
CA ALA A 735 -53.15 16.39 -12.57
C ALA A 735 -53.98 16.86 -13.78
N LEU A 736 -53.35 17.44 -14.79
CA LEU A 736 -54.00 17.88 -16.03
C LEU A 736 -54.52 16.71 -16.86
N GLU A 737 -53.79 15.59 -16.92
CA GLU A 737 -54.22 14.36 -17.59
C GLU A 737 -55.45 13.75 -16.94
N ILE A 738 -55.49 13.71 -15.60
CA ILE A 738 -56.67 13.26 -14.84
C ILE A 738 -57.87 14.18 -15.15
N GLN A 739 -57.67 15.50 -15.13
CA GLN A 739 -58.72 16.46 -15.47
C GLN A 739 -59.20 16.31 -16.92
N LEU A 740 -58.28 16.11 -17.86
CA LEU A 740 -58.57 15.90 -19.28
C LEU A 740 -59.47 14.66 -19.47
N GLU A 741 -59.17 13.56 -18.77
CA GLU A 741 -59.94 12.32 -18.88
C GLU A 741 -61.32 12.42 -18.21
N GLN A 742 -61.41 13.13 -17.08
CA GLN A 742 -62.70 13.45 -16.45
C GLN A 742 -63.58 14.30 -17.38
N GLN A 743 -63.01 15.35 -17.98
CA GLN A 743 -63.73 16.20 -18.93
C GLN A 743 -64.14 15.43 -20.18
N ARG A 744 -63.26 14.58 -20.73
CA ARG A 744 -63.59 13.67 -21.83
C ARG A 744 -64.76 12.76 -21.48
N THR A 745 -64.76 12.19 -20.28
CA THR A 745 -65.86 11.33 -19.80
C THR A 745 -67.18 12.10 -19.71
N ILE A 746 -67.15 13.32 -19.15
CA ILE A 746 -68.34 14.18 -19.04
C ILE A 746 -68.86 14.57 -20.42
N LEU A 747 -67.98 15.04 -21.31
CA LEU A 747 -68.34 15.45 -22.66
C LEU A 747 -68.90 14.27 -23.46
N THR A 748 -68.24 13.11 -23.44
CA THR A 748 -68.73 11.88 -24.09
C THR A 748 -70.14 11.53 -23.57
N ARG A 749 -70.36 11.55 -22.26
CA ARG A 749 -71.69 11.29 -21.67
C ARG A 749 -72.74 12.30 -22.14
N SER A 750 -72.41 13.59 -22.12
CA SER A 750 -73.31 14.65 -22.59
C SER A 750 -73.65 14.49 -24.06
N PHE A 751 -72.67 14.17 -24.92
CA PHE A 751 -72.90 13.91 -26.35
C PHE A 751 -73.75 12.65 -26.58
N SER A 752 -73.52 11.55 -25.84
CA SER A 752 -74.38 10.36 -25.92
C SER A 752 -75.82 10.63 -25.43
N GLN A 753 -76.01 11.46 -24.40
CA GLN A 753 -77.34 11.87 -23.93
C GLN A 753 -78.06 12.78 -24.93
N MET A 754 -77.32 13.69 -25.57
CA MET A 754 -77.83 14.51 -26.68
C MET A 754 -78.24 13.62 -27.85
N GLU A 755 -77.43 12.64 -28.24
CA GLU A 755 -77.74 11.67 -29.29
C GLU A 755 -79.00 10.85 -28.97
N ALA A 756 -79.14 10.34 -27.74
CA ALA A 756 -80.33 9.62 -27.30
C ALA A 756 -81.59 10.51 -27.30
N SER A 757 -81.47 11.76 -26.84
CA SER A 757 -82.57 12.74 -26.88
C SER A 757 -82.95 13.09 -28.31
N MET A 758 -81.97 13.23 -29.19
CA MET A 758 -82.16 13.52 -30.62
C MET A 758 -82.84 12.34 -31.34
N ASN A 759 -82.43 11.11 -31.06
CA ASN A 759 -83.10 9.89 -31.55
C ASN A 759 -84.55 9.82 -31.05
N THR A 760 -84.81 10.20 -29.80
CA THR A 760 -86.17 10.26 -29.24
C THR A 760 -87.02 11.33 -29.95
N LEU A 761 -86.46 12.52 -30.19
CA LEU A 761 -87.11 13.59 -30.95
C LEU A 761 -87.37 13.17 -32.40
N GLN A 762 -86.46 12.44 -33.03
CA GLN A 762 -86.63 11.92 -34.38
C GLN A 762 -87.71 10.82 -34.43
N SER A 763 -87.76 9.94 -33.43
CA SER A 763 -88.85 8.95 -33.30
C SER A 763 -90.22 9.60 -33.06
N THR A 764 -90.27 10.67 -32.27
CA THR A 764 -91.49 11.44 -31.99
C THR A 764 -91.90 12.26 -33.22
N GLY A 765 -90.95 12.84 -33.94
CA GLY A 765 -91.17 13.50 -35.23
C GLY A 765 -91.70 12.52 -36.28
N ASN A 766 -91.15 11.31 -36.35
CA ASN A 766 -91.65 10.24 -37.22
C ASN A 766 -93.05 9.77 -36.80
N PHE A 767 -93.31 9.64 -35.50
CA PHE A 767 -94.65 9.32 -34.97
C PHE A 767 -95.67 10.39 -35.29
N LEU A 768 -95.35 11.67 -35.07
CA LEU A 768 -96.20 12.81 -35.43
C LEU A 768 -96.43 12.87 -36.94
N THR A 769 -95.41 12.59 -37.76
CA THR A 769 -95.54 12.49 -39.21
C THR A 769 -96.51 11.37 -39.59
N ALA A 770 -96.35 10.17 -39.02
CA ALA A 770 -97.26 9.05 -39.24
C ALA A 770 -98.70 9.33 -38.75
N GLN A 771 -98.87 10.07 -37.66
CA GLN A 771 -100.18 10.44 -37.12
C GLN A 771 -100.85 11.53 -37.97
N ILE A 772 -100.08 12.49 -38.49
CA ILE A 772 -100.55 13.48 -39.48
C ILE A 772 -100.93 12.78 -40.79
N ASP A 773 -100.13 11.83 -41.25
CA ASP A 773 -100.43 11.05 -42.46
C ASP A 773 -101.69 10.18 -42.27
N ALA A 774 -101.89 9.60 -41.09
CA ALA A 774 -103.12 8.87 -40.74
C ALA A 774 -104.35 9.79 -40.65
N PHE A 775 -104.20 11.00 -40.09
CA PHE A 775 -105.28 12.01 -40.05
C PHE A 775 -105.65 12.51 -41.45
N ASN A 776 -104.67 12.66 -42.33
CA ASN A 776 -104.88 13.00 -43.75
C ASN A 776 -105.51 11.84 -44.55
N ALA A 777 -105.28 10.58 -44.16
CA ALA A 777 -105.87 9.40 -44.78
C ALA A 777 -107.32 9.14 -44.33
N GLY A 778 -107.69 9.53 -43.09
CA GLY A 778 -109.06 9.41 -42.58
C GLY A 778 -110.04 10.50 -43.06
N ASN A 779 -109.53 11.56 -43.73
CA ASN A 779 -110.30 12.68 -44.28
C ASN A 779 -110.44 12.63 -45.81
N LYS A 780 -110.39 11.43 -46.41
CA LYS A 780 -110.72 11.22 -47.84
C LYS A 780 -111.94 10.34 -48.03
#